data_AF-A0A501QED0-F1
#
_entry.id   AF-A0A501QED0-F1
#
_cell.length_a   1.000
_cell.length_b   1.000
_cell.length_c   1.000
_cell.angle_alpha   90.00
_cell.angle_beta   90.00
_cell.angle_gamma   90.00
#
_symmetry.space_group_name_H-M   'P 1'
#
loop_
_entity.id
_entity.type
_entity.pdbx_description
1 polymer ?
#
loop_
_entity_poly.entity_id
_entity_poly.type
_entity_poly.pdbx_seq_one_letter_code
_entity_poly.pdbx_strand_id
1 'polypeptide(L)'
;MAFLLALQKNVSSMKYLYLILLAFACHATNAQQLQRKGSLGVSYYQNVPDTLAKKLNYTKGAIIKQAIAGTTAQAIGLKSNDIVTHINTVAIEVPQQIAQIAKNLRENQAIEIIVIRDGKPLTLKGNVIGRPKETSPTADVVYGDFAYKGGYVRTIYKTLKNKKPIGTIYFLQGLPCYSMDNFQETDITKRAIDAMVERGFAVYRIEKGDMGDNINMPPCEQMGFDDEMEMYDAGYKNLLSLKNVDSSSLFLFGHSMGGITAPLLAEKYQPRGVAVYGTGFKPWQEYLFDAFLIQSQYYGEDLGELRNILEKFKPHIYDYFYNNKSVEEIVKDPIGLMAFQQVMGYDARTGLVASGRHPKTFKEMNSKKLVEAWGNYENDVLAMYGEADIAAVHPDDHIALIEYINKKHPKKGTFWLVPKTTHNFEEIGSMEEFIKWQEKPQEFSVYATNHFNYKVFDYTCDWMKEVLKKEYKKKAAPLFRDASDNLPDIGARSASMDVKAIDIDKDGDLDIILANEFQPNTILINDGKGNFTNESEKRMPQPIHDSEDIAVADFNGDGLMDLVFCSEDDKVHEYYLNTGNGYFKESPFRLPDSEANAVLTADLNGDKKPDLIFGNNGKNTILINKGNGDFTIETDRLPDISRVTQDLALVDIDKDGDLDLFAANEDGNVLYLNTGKGYFKDVTLTHLPAGIDMETRKVSFADVDKDGDMDLFLSNVNFRGTKNPQNRLYINNGKGKFTDETSKRLPEDSDHTADAIFEDLNNDGYPDLIIGNVFGGYVKIYLNNKGTFYDATETILGKQYKRDALAIICSDFNGDGLKDIYIADRNNPLINKKDILLIRERK
;
A
#
# COMPACT_ATOMS: atom_id res chain seq x y z
N MET A 1 -41.24 -30.21 44.16
CA MET A 1 -40.93 -30.15 45.61
C MET A 1 -39.52 -30.72 45.78
N ALA A 2 -38.47 -30.05 45.30
CA ALA A 2 -37.89 -28.87 45.94
C ALA A 2 -37.28 -27.92 44.88
N PHE A 3 -37.99 -26.85 44.55
CA PHE A 3 -37.39 -25.63 44.01
C PHE A 3 -38.32 -24.42 44.18
N LEU A 4 -39.16 -24.48 45.22
CA LEU A 4 -40.15 -23.47 45.56
C LEU A 4 -40.31 -23.52 47.08
N LEU A 5 -39.50 -22.71 47.75
CA LEU A 5 -39.72 -22.04 49.05
C LEU A 5 -38.38 -21.84 49.76
N ALA A 6 -37.72 -20.72 49.46
CA ALA A 6 -37.12 -19.84 50.47
C ALA A 6 -36.55 -18.60 49.77
N LEU A 7 -37.47 -17.74 49.32
CA LEU A 7 -37.24 -16.30 49.36
C LEU A 7 -36.84 -15.93 50.79
N GLN A 8 -35.65 -15.36 50.96
CA GLN A 8 -35.51 -14.18 51.82
C GLN A 8 -34.17 -13.47 51.61
N LYS A 9 -34.30 -12.15 51.39
CA LYS A 9 -33.34 -11.05 51.57
C LYS A 9 -32.41 -10.77 50.39
N ASN A 10 -32.22 -9.54 49.93
CA ASN A 10 -32.86 -8.25 50.18
C ASN A 10 -32.24 -7.27 49.16
N VAL A 11 -33.09 -6.45 48.52
CA VAL A 11 -32.89 -5.03 48.20
C VAL A 11 -31.56 -4.59 47.54
N SER A 12 -31.58 -4.33 46.23
CA SER A 12 -31.09 -3.05 45.64
C SER A 12 -31.23 -2.94 44.10
N SER A 13 -32.16 -3.64 43.44
CA SER A 13 -32.40 -3.47 41.99
C SER A 13 -33.46 -2.39 41.70
N MET A 14 -33.13 -1.12 41.92
CA MET A 14 -33.96 0.02 41.49
C MET A 14 -33.12 1.16 40.87
N LYS A 15 -32.12 0.82 40.04
CA LYS A 15 -31.36 1.78 39.21
C LYS A 15 -31.10 1.34 37.75
N TYR A 16 -31.64 0.21 37.29
CA TYR A 16 -31.40 -0.30 35.93
C TYR A 16 -32.69 -0.46 35.09
N LEU A 17 -33.65 0.47 35.24
CA LEU A 17 -34.87 0.50 34.42
C LEU A 17 -34.97 1.74 33.50
N TYR A 18 -33.82 2.31 33.12
CA TYR A 18 -33.71 3.40 32.14
C TYR A 18 -32.69 3.13 31.01
N LEU A 19 -32.25 1.88 30.83
CA LEU A 19 -31.21 1.53 29.85
C LEU A 19 -31.52 0.25 29.06
N ILE A 20 -32.79 -0.16 28.98
CA ILE A 20 -33.24 -1.30 28.15
C ILE A 20 -34.48 -0.89 27.35
N LEU A 21 -34.34 0.20 26.59
CA LEU A 21 -35.26 0.62 25.52
C LEU A 21 -34.49 1.33 24.39
N LEU A 22 -33.27 0.85 24.11
CA LEU A 22 -32.40 1.33 23.01
C LEU A 22 -31.57 0.16 22.44
N ALA A 23 -32.19 -1.01 22.29
CA ALA A 23 -31.57 -2.19 21.69
C ALA A 23 -32.46 -2.81 20.58
N PHE A 24 -33.21 -1.95 19.86
CA PHE A 24 -33.79 -2.29 18.57
C PHE A 24 -33.54 -1.14 17.60
N ALA A 25 -32.87 -1.46 16.49
CA ALA A 25 -32.51 -0.61 15.35
C ALA A 25 -31.36 0.41 15.54
N CYS A 26 -30.15 -0.07 15.85
CA CYS A 26 -28.95 0.53 15.25
C CYS A 26 -28.57 -0.30 14.02
N HIS A 27 -29.29 -0.10 12.92
CA HIS A 27 -28.64 -0.26 11.63
C HIS A 27 -27.61 0.87 11.59
N ALA A 28 -26.31 0.54 11.63
CA ALA A 28 -25.28 1.49 11.24
C ALA A 28 -25.52 1.79 9.75
N THR A 29 -26.42 2.72 9.47
CA THR A 29 -26.41 3.46 8.22
C THR A 29 -25.09 4.19 8.22
N ASN A 30 -24.14 3.80 7.35
CA ASN A 30 -22.97 4.61 7.07
C ASN A 30 -23.48 6.02 6.76
N ALA A 31 -23.31 6.95 7.70
CA ALA A 31 -23.71 8.33 7.52
C ALA A 31 -22.79 8.91 6.43
N GLN A 32 -23.38 9.26 5.29
CA GLN A 32 -22.68 9.86 4.16
C GLN A 32 -21.98 11.14 4.64
N GLN A 33 -20.64 11.16 4.61
CA GLN A 33 -19.85 12.27 5.17
C GLN A 33 -19.81 13.47 4.24
N LEU A 34 -19.90 13.21 2.93
CA LEU A 34 -19.82 14.23 1.92
C LEU A 34 -21.17 14.92 1.69
N GLN A 35 -21.22 16.22 1.98
CA GLN A 35 -22.31 17.11 1.59
C GLN A 35 -22.22 17.50 0.10
N ARG A 36 -23.36 17.75 -0.55
CA ARG A 36 -23.39 18.17 -1.95
C ARG A 36 -22.70 19.52 -2.14
N LYS A 37 -21.90 19.65 -3.22
CA LYS A 37 -21.47 20.98 -3.68
C LYS A 37 -22.66 21.83 -4.10
N GLY A 38 -22.53 23.14 -3.92
CA GLY A 38 -23.55 24.12 -4.28
C GLY A 38 -23.72 24.27 -5.79
N SER A 39 -24.96 24.48 -6.21
CA SER A 39 -25.37 24.88 -7.55
C SER A 39 -25.75 26.36 -7.52
N LEU A 40 -24.78 27.24 -7.81
CA LEU A 40 -25.07 28.68 -7.93
C LEU A 40 -26.00 28.94 -9.13
N GLY A 41 -25.68 28.32 -10.28
CA GLY A 41 -26.55 28.25 -11.46
C GLY A 41 -26.82 29.60 -12.14
N VAL A 42 -25.75 30.28 -12.54
CA VAL A 42 -25.83 31.60 -13.17
C VAL A 42 -25.03 31.65 -14.47
N SER A 43 -25.62 32.27 -15.50
CA SER A 43 -24.94 32.64 -16.74
C SER A 43 -24.69 34.14 -16.75
N TYR A 44 -23.51 34.56 -17.22
CA TYR A 44 -23.08 35.96 -17.24
C TYR A 44 -22.38 36.34 -18.54
N TYR A 45 -22.29 37.64 -18.81
CA TYR A 45 -21.53 38.17 -19.94
C TYR A 45 -20.03 38.12 -19.63
N GLN A 46 -19.28 37.28 -20.35
CA GLN A 46 -17.81 37.27 -20.30
C GLN A 46 -17.25 38.58 -20.86
N ASN A 47 -17.82 39.03 -21.98
CA ASN A 47 -17.59 40.35 -22.56
C ASN A 47 -18.94 41.08 -22.59
N VAL A 48 -19.02 42.22 -21.92
CA VAL A 48 -20.24 43.04 -21.87
C VAL A 48 -20.31 43.90 -23.13
N PRO A 49 -21.40 43.84 -23.93
CA PRO A 49 -21.56 44.72 -25.09
C PRO A 49 -21.62 46.20 -24.66
N ASP A 50 -20.95 47.10 -25.39
CA ASP A 50 -20.91 48.54 -25.08
C ASP A 50 -22.29 49.17 -24.90
N THR A 51 -23.26 48.74 -25.71
CA THR A 51 -24.65 49.18 -25.64
C THR A 51 -25.31 48.79 -24.32
N LEU A 52 -25.03 47.59 -23.82
CA LEU A 52 -25.52 47.09 -22.55
C LEU A 52 -24.79 47.76 -21.38
N ALA A 53 -23.48 47.93 -21.49
CA ALA A 53 -22.66 48.59 -20.47
C ALA A 53 -23.13 50.04 -20.22
N LYS A 54 -23.36 50.82 -21.30
CA LYS A 54 -23.91 52.18 -21.20
C LYS A 54 -25.32 52.20 -20.62
N LYS A 55 -26.20 51.29 -21.07
CA LYS A 55 -27.58 51.22 -20.58
C LYS A 55 -27.66 50.97 -19.08
N LEU A 56 -26.77 50.13 -18.54
CA LEU A 56 -26.77 49.74 -17.13
C LEU A 56 -25.80 50.56 -16.26
N ASN A 57 -25.12 51.56 -16.84
CA ASN A 57 -24.04 52.32 -16.20
C ASN A 57 -22.99 51.39 -15.54
N TYR A 58 -22.63 50.32 -16.24
CA TYR A 58 -21.75 49.26 -15.75
C TYR A 58 -20.29 49.71 -15.81
N THR A 59 -19.60 49.63 -14.66
CA THR A 59 -18.16 49.89 -14.54
C THR A 59 -17.39 48.64 -14.11
N LYS A 60 -17.95 47.86 -13.18
CA LYS A 60 -17.35 46.64 -12.62
C LYS A 60 -18.41 45.67 -12.09
N GLY A 61 -18.02 44.43 -11.84
CA GLY A 61 -18.92 43.37 -11.35
C GLY A 61 -19.17 42.29 -12.40
N ALA A 62 -20.34 41.67 -12.34
CA ALA A 62 -20.76 40.70 -13.35
C ALA A 62 -22.22 40.91 -13.74
N ILE A 63 -22.47 41.12 -15.04
CA ILE A 63 -23.83 41.25 -15.55
C ILE A 63 -24.43 39.87 -15.80
N ILE A 64 -25.54 39.59 -15.15
CA ILE A 64 -26.26 38.32 -15.27
C ILE A 64 -27.03 38.26 -16.59
N LYS A 65 -26.79 37.20 -17.36
CA LYS A 65 -27.60 36.82 -18.52
C LYS A 65 -28.87 36.11 -18.08
N GLN A 66 -28.71 35.13 -17.19
CA GLN A 66 -29.80 34.26 -16.78
C GLN A 66 -29.50 33.58 -15.45
N ALA A 67 -30.52 33.44 -14.60
CA ALA A 67 -30.53 32.49 -13.49
C ALA A 67 -31.13 31.16 -13.98
N ILE A 68 -30.41 30.07 -13.77
CA ILE A 68 -30.79 28.72 -14.23
C ILE A 68 -31.86 28.16 -13.29
N ALA A 69 -32.90 27.54 -13.86
CA ALA A 69 -33.98 26.95 -13.07
C ALA A 69 -33.48 25.85 -12.11
N GLY A 70 -34.06 25.78 -10.91
CA GLY A 70 -33.72 24.80 -9.89
C GLY A 70 -32.41 25.06 -9.15
N THR A 71 -31.83 26.26 -9.28
CA THR A 71 -30.52 26.60 -8.70
C THR A 71 -30.62 27.73 -7.67
N THR A 72 -29.54 27.95 -6.92
CA THR A 72 -29.46 28.99 -5.89
C THR A 72 -29.80 30.36 -6.46
N ALA A 73 -29.29 30.72 -7.64
CA ALA A 73 -29.53 32.02 -8.27
C ALA A 73 -31.03 32.27 -8.51
N GLN A 74 -31.77 31.27 -8.99
CA GLN A 74 -33.22 31.41 -9.16
C GLN A 74 -33.92 31.55 -7.81
N ALA A 75 -33.56 30.71 -6.83
CA ALA A 75 -34.21 30.67 -5.53
C ALA A 75 -34.07 31.98 -4.73
N ILE A 76 -32.91 32.64 -4.82
CA ILE A 76 -32.69 33.96 -4.20
C ILE A 76 -33.19 35.13 -5.04
N GLY A 77 -33.77 34.87 -6.21
CA GLY A 77 -34.39 35.89 -7.06
C GLY A 77 -33.41 36.73 -7.88
N LEU A 78 -32.27 36.17 -8.28
CA LEU A 78 -31.33 36.78 -9.24
C LEU A 78 -32.00 36.87 -10.62
N LYS A 79 -31.85 38.00 -11.32
CA LYS A 79 -32.52 38.28 -12.60
C LYS A 79 -31.52 38.67 -13.69
N SER A 80 -31.94 38.53 -14.94
CA SER A 80 -31.22 39.09 -16.09
C SER A 80 -30.99 40.58 -15.89
N ASN A 81 -29.81 41.06 -16.28
CA ASN A 81 -29.32 42.44 -16.16
C ASN A 81 -28.99 42.91 -14.73
N ASP A 82 -29.11 42.06 -13.71
CA ASP A 82 -28.51 42.36 -12.41
C ASP A 82 -26.99 42.49 -12.57
N ILE A 83 -26.39 43.50 -11.94
CA ILE A 83 -24.93 43.61 -11.81
C ILE A 83 -24.56 43.06 -10.44
N VAL A 84 -23.97 41.87 -10.39
CA VAL A 84 -23.46 41.30 -9.14
C VAL A 84 -22.20 42.07 -8.74
N THR A 85 -22.23 42.64 -7.53
CA THR A 85 -21.11 43.41 -6.96
C THR A 85 -20.42 42.69 -5.81
N HIS A 86 -21.16 41.87 -5.06
CA HIS A 86 -20.61 41.06 -3.97
C HIS A 86 -21.30 39.71 -3.88
N ILE A 87 -20.54 38.68 -3.50
CA ILE A 87 -21.06 37.39 -3.04
C ILE A 87 -20.43 37.13 -1.67
N ASN A 88 -21.27 37.03 -0.64
CA ASN A 88 -20.88 37.05 0.76
C ASN A 88 -19.98 38.28 1.04
N THR A 89 -18.78 38.05 1.60
CA THR A 89 -17.80 39.10 1.89
C THR A 89 -16.89 39.45 0.71
N VAL A 90 -17.03 38.76 -0.43
CA VAL A 90 -16.11 38.92 -1.58
C VAL A 90 -16.70 39.91 -2.58
N ALA A 91 -15.95 40.97 -2.87
CA ALA A 91 -16.26 41.91 -3.95
C ALA A 91 -15.99 41.27 -5.31
N ILE A 92 -16.93 41.44 -6.24
CA ILE A 92 -16.83 41.00 -7.62
C ILE A 92 -16.37 42.20 -8.45
N GLU A 93 -15.15 42.14 -8.93
CA GLU A 93 -14.55 43.12 -9.83
C GLU A 93 -14.68 42.64 -11.28
N VAL A 94 -14.51 41.32 -11.50
CA VAL A 94 -14.62 40.68 -12.82
C VAL A 94 -15.49 39.40 -12.78
N PRO A 95 -16.19 39.05 -13.87
CA PRO A 95 -17.15 37.92 -13.86
C PRO A 95 -16.56 36.56 -13.50
N GLN A 96 -15.28 36.31 -13.78
CA GLN A 96 -14.61 35.03 -13.53
C GLN A 96 -14.54 34.67 -12.04
N GLN A 97 -14.58 35.66 -11.14
CA GLN A 97 -14.59 35.44 -9.69
C GLN A 97 -15.84 34.69 -9.23
N ILE A 98 -16.97 34.82 -9.94
CA ILE A 98 -18.21 34.08 -9.62
C ILE A 98 -17.98 32.57 -9.71
N ALA A 99 -17.28 32.09 -10.74
CA ALA A 99 -17.00 30.66 -10.91
C ALA A 99 -16.08 30.14 -9.78
N GLN A 100 -15.09 30.92 -9.37
CA GLN A 100 -14.19 30.57 -8.27
C GLN A 100 -14.92 30.45 -6.93
N ILE A 101 -15.83 31.40 -6.65
CA ILE A 101 -16.67 31.34 -5.43
C ILE A 101 -17.61 30.15 -5.49
N ALA A 102 -18.26 29.93 -6.65
CA ALA A 102 -19.21 28.83 -6.84
C ALA A 102 -18.58 27.44 -6.66
N LYS A 103 -17.28 27.25 -6.97
CA LYS A 103 -16.56 25.98 -6.72
C LYS A 103 -16.55 25.57 -5.23
N ASN A 104 -16.61 26.55 -4.33
CA ASN A 104 -16.47 26.35 -2.88
C ASN A 104 -17.80 26.30 -2.12
N LEU A 105 -18.91 26.69 -2.75
CA LEU A 105 -20.22 26.65 -2.11
C LEU A 105 -20.63 25.21 -1.76
N ARG A 106 -21.32 25.05 -0.63
CA ARG A 106 -21.92 23.78 -0.20
C ARG A 106 -23.42 23.94 -0.03
N GLU A 107 -24.15 22.86 -0.25
CA GLU A 107 -25.59 22.80 -0.01
C GLU A 107 -25.94 23.34 1.38
N ASN A 108 -27.10 23.97 1.54
CA ASN A 108 -27.58 24.57 2.80
C ASN A 108 -26.69 25.66 3.42
N GLN A 109 -25.54 26.00 2.82
CA GLN A 109 -24.74 27.14 3.24
C GLN A 109 -25.54 28.42 3.03
N ALA A 110 -25.56 29.31 4.02
CA ALA A 110 -26.15 30.63 3.85
C ALA A 110 -25.36 31.43 2.80
N ILE A 111 -26.07 32.09 1.90
CA ILE A 111 -25.47 32.93 0.86
C ILE A 111 -26.16 34.30 0.81
N GLU A 112 -25.33 35.32 0.64
CA GLU A 112 -25.75 36.71 0.42
C GLU A 112 -25.15 37.20 -0.91
N ILE A 113 -25.97 37.81 -1.77
CA ILE A 113 -25.49 38.43 -3.03
C ILE A 113 -25.99 39.87 -3.09
N ILE A 114 -25.06 40.82 -3.25
CA ILE A 114 -25.40 42.22 -3.45
C ILE A 114 -25.37 42.52 -4.95
N VAL A 115 -26.52 42.93 -5.48
CA VAL A 115 -26.69 43.29 -6.89
C VAL A 115 -27.06 44.76 -7.05
N ILE A 116 -26.73 45.36 -8.19
CA ILE A 116 -27.36 46.58 -8.67
C ILE A 116 -28.45 46.18 -9.66
N ARG A 117 -29.70 46.53 -9.33
CA ARG A 117 -30.88 46.31 -10.17
C ARG A 117 -31.56 47.66 -10.39
N ASP A 118 -31.76 48.02 -11.66
CA ASP A 118 -32.36 49.31 -12.05
C ASP A 118 -31.67 50.52 -11.38
N GLY A 119 -30.34 50.46 -11.25
CA GLY A 119 -29.52 51.52 -10.65
C GLY A 119 -29.52 51.56 -9.11
N LYS A 120 -30.20 50.64 -8.42
CA LYS A 120 -30.26 50.58 -6.95
C LYS A 120 -29.60 49.31 -6.39
N PRO A 121 -28.86 49.40 -5.28
CA PRO A 121 -28.34 48.22 -4.61
C PRO A 121 -29.48 47.41 -3.95
N LEU A 122 -29.41 46.08 -4.08
CA LEU A 122 -30.32 45.12 -3.48
C LEU A 122 -29.52 43.94 -2.91
N THR A 123 -29.85 43.53 -1.69
CA THR A 123 -29.26 42.34 -1.06
C THR A 123 -30.22 41.15 -1.20
N LEU A 124 -29.74 40.09 -1.85
CA LEU A 124 -30.45 38.82 -2.01
C LEU A 124 -29.88 37.81 -1.01
N LYS A 125 -30.73 37.10 -0.28
CA LYS A 125 -30.33 36.12 0.74
C LYS A 125 -31.06 34.80 0.56
N GLY A 126 -30.40 33.72 0.91
CA GLY A 126 -31.02 32.40 0.99
C GLY A 126 -30.01 31.33 1.38
N ASN A 127 -30.39 30.08 1.16
CA ASN A 127 -29.50 28.94 1.32
C ASN A 127 -29.11 28.41 -0.05
N VAL A 128 -27.86 27.98 -0.18
CA VAL A 128 -27.33 27.35 -1.39
C VAL A 128 -28.07 26.03 -1.65
N ILE A 129 -28.56 25.86 -2.87
CA ILE A 129 -29.14 24.61 -3.35
C ILE A 129 -28.01 23.69 -3.80
N GLY A 130 -28.02 22.42 -3.39
CA GLY A 130 -27.04 21.42 -3.82
C GLY A 130 -27.11 21.12 -5.31
N ARG A 131 -26.00 20.66 -5.90
CA ARG A 131 -25.99 20.14 -7.27
C ARG A 131 -26.91 18.93 -7.38
N PRO A 132 -27.70 18.81 -8.46
CA PRO A 132 -28.60 17.68 -8.64
C PRO A 132 -27.80 16.37 -8.60
N LYS A 133 -28.41 15.33 -8.01
CA LYS A 133 -27.91 13.96 -8.13
C LYS A 133 -28.36 13.40 -9.47
N GLU A 134 -27.53 12.55 -10.06
CA GLU A 134 -27.90 11.74 -11.20
C GLU A 134 -29.14 10.90 -10.87
N THR A 135 -30.04 10.83 -11.83
CA THR A 135 -31.22 9.98 -11.77
C THR A 135 -31.29 9.12 -13.01
N SER A 136 -31.95 7.98 -12.91
CA SER A 136 -32.23 7.12 -14.06
C SER A 136 -33.61 6.48 -13.93
N PRO A 137 -34.40 6.42 -15.01
CA PRO A 137 -35.65 5.68 -15.02
C PRO A 137 -35.42 4.17 -14.86
N THR A 138 -34.32 3.65 -15.42
CA THR A 138 -34.03 2.21 -15.54
C THR A 138 -33.01 1.68 -14.53
N ALA A 139 -32.22 2.55 -13.90
CA ALA A 139 -31.14 2.17 -12.98
C ALA A 139 -31.26 2.84 -11.61
N ASP A 140 -30.79 2.14 -10.59
CA ASP A 140 -30.52 2.69 -9.26
C ASP A 140 -29.13 3.33 -9.25
N VAL A 141 -29.03 4.52 -8.66
CA VAL A 141 -27.78 5.27 -8.52
C VAL A 141 -27.52 5.47 -7.04
N VAL A 142 -26.52 4.78 -6.51
CA VAL A 142 -26.14 4.81 -5.10
C VAL A 142 -24.90 5.67 -4.94
N TYR A 143 -24.99 6.67 -4.05
CA TYR A 143 -23.88 7.54 -3.71
C TYR A 143 -23.24 7.06 -2.41
N GLY A 144 -21.93 6.89 -2.41
CA GLY A 144 -21.14 6.58 -1.22
C GLY A 144 -19.96 7.53 -1.07
N ASP A 145 -19.08 7.23 -0.13
CA ASP A 145 -17.78 7.88 0.02
C ASP A 145 -16.79 6.97 0.75
N PHE A 146 -15.50 7.33 0.68
CA PHE A 146 -14.44 6.74 1.48
C PHE A 146 -13.42 7.80 1.90
N ALA A 147 -12.77 7.58 3.03
CA ALA A 147 -11.70 8.45 3.54
C ALA A 147 -10.42 8.28 2.72
N TYR A 148 -9.74 9.39 2.41
CA TYR A 148 -8.46 9.42 1.69
C TYR A 148 -7.67 10.67 2.06
N LYS A 149 -6.40 10.52 2.49
CA LYS A 149 -5.46 11.60 2.86
C LYS A 149 -6.08 12.78 3.65
N GLY A 150 -6.83 12.48 4.72
CA GLY A 150 -7.48 13.50 5.56
C GLY A 150 -8.71 14.18 4.94
N GLY A 151 -9.18 13.69 3.79
CA GLY A 151 -10.42 14.09 3.12
C GLY A 151 -11.31 12.90 2.78
N TYR A 152 -12.29 13.14 1.92
CA TYR A 152 -13.24 12.11 1.47
C TYR A 152 -13.45 12.19 -0.04
N VAL A 153 -13.53 11.01 -0.66
CA VAL A 153 -13.75 10.82 -2.09
C VAL A 153 -15.15 10.27 -2.32
N ARG A 154 -15.89 10.90 -3.23
CA ARG A 154 -17.22 10.51 -3.65
C ARG A 154 -17.16 9.29 -4.54
N THR A 155 -18.04 8.32 -4.26
CA THR A 155 -18.26 7.14 -5.10
C THR A 155 -19.68 7.14 -5.63
N ILE A 156 -19.84 6.63 -6.85
CA ILE A 156 -21.15 6.45 -7.49
C ILE A 156 -21.20 5.03 -8.02
N TYR A 157 -22.22 4.29 -7.59
CA TYR A 157 -22.47 2.91 -7.98
C TYR A 157 -23.81 2.82 -8.68
N LYS A 158 -23.79 2.48 -9.98
CA LYS A 158 -24.98 2.42 -10.82
C LYS A 158 -25.30 0.99 -11.20
N THR A 159 -26.54 0.58 -10.97
CA THR A 159 -27.02 -0.79 -11.18
C THR A 159 -28.39 -0.79 -11.84
N LEU A 160 -28.68 -1.76 -12.69
CA LEU A 160 -30.00 -1.92 -13.29
C LEU A 160 -31.06 -2.23 -12.23
N LYS A 161 -32.22 -1.55 -12.27
CA LYS A 161 -33.28 -1.71 -11.25
C LYS A 161 -33.77 -3.14 -11.16
N ASN A 162 -33.98 -3.61 -9.93
CA ASN A 162 -34.57 -4.92 -9.61
C ASN A 162 -33.83 -6.12 -10.23
N LYS A 163 -32.55 -5.97 -10.59
CA LYS A 163 -31.73 -7.05 -11.15
C LYS A 163 -30.37 -7.08 -10.46
N LYS A 164 -29.91 -8.29 -10.12
CA LYS A 164 -28.53 -8.48 -9.65
C LYS A 164 -27.58 -8.27 -10.84
N PRO A 165 -26.50 -7.48 -10.69
CA PRO A 165 -25.50 -7.32 -11.74
C PRO A 165 -24.83 -8.65 -12.10
N ILE A 166 -24.51 -8.83 -13.39
CA ILE A 166 -23.74 -9.98 -13.91
C ILE A 166 -22.27 -9.91 -13.44
N GLY A 167 -21.77 -8.69 -13.29
CA GLY A 167 -20.46 -8.34 -12.75
C GLY A 167 -20.40 -6.84 -12.54
N THR A 168 -19.28 -6.35 -12.03
CA THR A 168 -19.07 -4.91 -11.76
C THR A 168 -17.89 -4.39 -12.53
N ILE A 169 -18.10 -3.28 -13.23
CA ILE A 169 -17.08 -2.56 -13.99
C ILE A 169 -16.64 -1.35 -13.17
N TYR A 170 -15.35 -1.25 -12.86
CA TYR A 170 -14.76 0.00 -12.43
C TYR A 170 -14.40 0.83 -13.67
N PHE A 171 -15.15 1.90 -13.89
CA PHE A 171 -14.95 2.82 -14.99
C PHE A 171 -13.84 3.83 -14.65
N LEU A 172 -12.73 3.76 -15.40
CA LEU A 172 -11.57 4.62 -15.25
C LEU A 172 -11.63 5.70 -16.34
N GLN A 173 -11.88 6.95 -15.91
CA GLN A 173 -12.04 8.09 -16.81
C GLN A 173 -10.72 8.52 -17.47
N GLY A 174 -10.86 9.22 -18.60
CA GLY A 174 -9.74 9.74 -19.39
C GLY A 174 -9.03 10.95 -18.77
N LEU A 175 -8.22 11.64 -19.56
CA LEU A 175 -7.31 12.70 -19.10
C LEU A 175 -7.99 13.92 -18.43
N PRO A 176 -9.10 14.48 -18.94
CA PRO A 176 -9.63 15.74 -18.43
C PRO A 176 -10.14 15.69 -16.98
N CYS A 177 -10.22 16.87 -16.35
CA CYS A 177 -10.81 17.08 -15.03
C CYS A 177 -12.28 17.50 -15.16
N TYR A 178 -13.20 16.59 -14.90
CA TYR A 178 -14.63 16.88 -14.79
C TYR A 178 -15.30 15.94 -13.79
N SER A 179 -16.52 16.29 -13.39
CA SER A 179 -17.30 15.48 -12.44
C SER A 179 -17.85 14.25 -13.14
N MET A 180 -17.72 13.09 -12.51
CA MET A 180 -18.36 11.83 -12.94
C MET A 180 -19.83 11.73 -12.47
N ASP A 181 -20.49 12.87 -12.26
CA ASP A 181 -21.80 12.98 -11.64
C ASP A 181 -22.75 13.85 -12.47
N ASN A 182 -24.03 13.49 -12.49
CA ASN A 182 -25.14 14.25 -13.04
C ASN A 182 -24.87 14.83 -14.44
N PHE A 183 -24.40 13.96 -15.32
CA PHE A 183 -24.18 14.26 -16.73
C PHE A 183 -25.48 14.63 -17.46
N GLN A 184 -25.34 15.37 -18.56
CA GLN A 184 -26.44 15.57 -19.51
C GLN A 184 -26.70 14.29 -20.30
N GLU A 185 -27.94 14.06 -20.75
CA GLU A 185 -28.33 12.87 -21.53
C GLU A 185 -27.51 12.66 -22.83
N THR A 186 -26.93 13.72 -23.36
CA THR A 186 -26.11 13.70 -24.57
C THR A 186 -24.63 13.46 -24.29
N ASP A 187 -24.21 13.38 -23.03
CA ASP A 187 -22.83 13.17 -22.63
C ASP A 187 -22.35 11.75 -22.99
N ILE A 188 -21.16 11.67 -23.58
CA ILE A 188 -20.57 10.42 -24.08
C ILE A 188 -20.27 9.43 -22.96
N THR A 189 -19.82 9.92 -21.82
CA THR A 189 -19.44 9.09 -20.67
C THR A 189 -20.70 8.54 -20.02
N LYS A 190 -21.76 9.36 -19.90
CA LYS A 190 -23.07 8.87 -19.45
C LYS A 190 -23.61 7.77 -20.35
N ARG A 191 -23.59 7.96 -21.67
CA ARG A 191 -24.11 6.95 -22.62
C ARG A 191 -23.30 5.66 -22.59
N ALA A 192 -21.98 5.74 -22.45
CA ALA A 192 -21.12 4.57 -22.26
C ALA A 192 -21.50 3.79 -20.99
N ILE A 193 -21.65 4.50 -19.86
CA ILE A 193 -22.03 3.90 -18.58
C ILE A 193 -23.44 3.30 -18.66
N ASP A 194 -24.40 4.03 -19.21
CA ASP A 194 -25.79 3.57 -19.37
C ASP A 194 -25.85 2.33 -20.27
N ALA A 195 -25.10 2.32 -21.36
CA ALA A 195 -25.01 1.17 -22.26
C ALA A 195 -24.48 -0.09 -21.55
N MET A 196 -23.47 0.03 -20.69
CA MET A 196 -22.97 -1.10 -19.90
C MET A 196 -23.99 -1.58 -18.85
N VAL A 197 -24.67 -0.64 -18.19
CA VAL A 197 -25.70 -0.94 -17.19
C VAL A 197 -26.90 -1.64 -17.80
N GLU A 198 -27.37 -1.17 -18.95
CA GLU A 198 -28.47 -1.78 -19.71
C GLU A 198 -28.13 -3.19 -20.19
N ARG A 199 -26.83 -3.49 -20.39
CA ARG A 199 -26.32 -4.83 -20.74
C ARG A 199 -26.08 -5.73 -19.52
N GLY A 200 -26.46 -5.28 -18.32
CA GLY A 200 -26.56 -6.09 -17.10
C GLY A 200 -25.37 -5.97 -16.14
N PHE A 201 -24.39 -5.12 -16.42
CA PHE A 201 -23.28 -4.87 -15.51
C PHE A 201 -23.61 -3.76 -14.52
N ALA A 202 -22.96 -3.77 -13.36
CA ALA A 202 -22.90 -2.59 -12.52
C ALA A 202 -21.72 -1.72 -12.96
N VAL A 203 -21.83 -0.41 -12.78
CA VAL A 203 -20.71 0.50 -13.01
C VAL A 203 -20.40 1.27 -11.73
N TYR A 204 -19.17 1.08 -11.25
CA TYR A 204 -18.58 1.82 -10.14
C TYR A 204 -17.64 2.89 -10.68
N ARG A 205 -17.70 4.08 -10.10
CA ARG A 205 -16.82 5.21 -10.44
C ARG A 205 -16.54 6.09 -9.23
N ILE A 206 -15.39 6.76 -9.29
CA ILE A 206 -14.97 7.74 -8.28
C ILE A 206 -14.74 9.10 -8.96
N GLU A 207 -14.81 10.16 -8.15
CA GLU A 207 -14.43 11.51 -8.58
C GLU A 207 -12.91 11.70 -8.50
N LYS A 208 -12.33 12.45 -9.47
CA LYS A 208 -10.94 12.94 -9.40
C LYS A 208 -10.78 14.01 -8.30
N GLY A 209 -9.55 14.44 -8.02
CA GLY A 209 -9.27 15.49 -7.03
C GLY A 209 -10.18 16.71 -7.20
N ASP A 210 -10.62 17.31 -6.09
CA ASP A 210 -11.59 18.41 -6.00
C ASP A 210 -12.85 18.36 -6.92
N MET A 211 -13.11 17.29 -7.67
CA MET A 211 -14.30 17.10 -8.50
C MET A 211 -15.48 16.59 -7.66
N GLY A 212 -16.68 16.63 -8.25
CA GLY A 212 -17.92 16.23 -7.59
C GLY A 212 -18.08 16.85 -6.21
N ASP A 213 -18.28 16.01 -5.20
CA ASP A 213 -18.45 16.42 -3.80
C ASP A 213 -17.19 16.29 -2.95
N ASN A 214 -16.04 15.95 -3.53
CA ASN A 214 -14.82 15.67 -2.77
C ASN A 214 -14.45 16.84 -1.84
N ILE A 215 -13.97 16.51 -0.64
CA ILE A 215 -13.49 17.49 0.36
C ILE A 215 -12.03 17.21 0.72
N ASN A 216 -11.31 18.30 1.04
CA ASN A 216 -9.88 18.29 1.39
C ASN A 216 -8.98 17.60 0.33
N MET A 217 -9.37 17.69 -0.94
CA MET A 217 -8.58 17.18 -2.05
C MET A 217 -7.87 18.33 -2.78
N PRO A 218 -6.63 18.13 -3.28
CA PRO A 218 -5.99 19.10 -4.15
C PRO A 218 -6.79 19.27 -5.45
N PRO A 219 -6.68 20.44 -6.13
CA PRO A 219 -7.30 20.64 -7.43
C PRO A 219 -6.86 19.60 -8.45
N CYS A 220 -7.80 18.96 -9.15
CA CYS A 220 -7.49 17.93 -10.15
C CYS A 220 -6.46 18.42 -11.18
N GLU A 221 -6.58 19.68 -11.62
CA GLU A 221 -5.68 20.25 -12.63
C GLU A 221 -4.22 20.32 -12.15
N GLN A 222 -3.99 20.34 -10.83
CA GLN A 222 -2.67 20.45 -10.19
C GLN A 222 -2.09 19.11 -9.75
N MET A 223 -2.87 18.03 -9.84
CA MET A 223 -2.44 16.71 -9.39
C MET A 223 -1.48 16.03 -10.37
N GLY A 224 -0.52 15.28 -9.80
CA GLY A 224 0.25 14.30 -10.55
C GLY A 224 -0.59 13.08 -10.96
N PHE A 225 -0.07 12.28 -11.88
CA PHE A 225 -0.64 10.97 -12.19
C PHE A 225 -0.47 9.99 -11.02
N ASP A 226 0.58 10.13 -10.22
CA ASP A 226 0.82 9.26 -9.06
C ASP A 226 -0.23 9.47 -7.97
N ASP A 227 -0.59 10.73 -7.72
CA ASP A 227 -1.67 11.08 -6.79
C ASP A 227 -3.03 10.54 -7.27
N GLU A 228 -3.28 10.59 -8.59
CA GLU A 228 -4.49 10.00 -9.17
C GLU A 228 -4.49 8.48 -9.09
N MET A 229 -3.35 7.84 -9.37
CA MET A 229 -3.21 6.39 -9.31
C MET A 229 -3.45 5.87 -7.88
N GLU A 230 -2.93 6.57 -6.87
CA GLU A 230 -3.19 6.25 -5.46
C GLU A 230 -4.68 6.42 -5.09
N MET A 231 -5.36 7.44 -5.64
CA MET A 231 -6.80 7.60 -5.47
C MET A 231 -7.60 6.46 -6.11
N TYR A 232 -7.23 6.04 -7.32
CA TYR A 232 -7.87 4.91 -7.99
C TYR A 232 -7.61 3.58 -7.26
N ASP A 233 -6.42 3.41 -6.68
CA ASP A 233 -6.09 2.27 -5.81
C ASP A 233 -6.99 2.22 -4.57
N ALA A 234 -7.16 3.36 -3.89
CA ALA A 234 -8.06 3.50 -2.75
C ALA A 234 -9.53 3.26 -3.15
N GLY A 235 -9.93 3.72 -4.34
CA GLY A 235 -11.24 3.44 -4.92
C GLY A 235 -11.47 1.95 -5.19
N TYR A 236 -10.46 1.22 -5.68
CA TYR A 236 -10.56 -0.24 -5.87
C TYR A 236 -10.71 -0.97 -4.52
N LYS A 237 -9.95 -0.56 -3.49
CA LYS A 237 -10.10 -1.10 -2.13
C LYS A 237 -11.49 -0.84 -1.55
N ASN A 238 -12.04 0.37 -1.77
CA ASN A 238 -13.42 0.67 -1.39
C ASN A 238 -14.43 -0.19 -2.14
N LEU A 239 -14.24 -0.39 -3.44
CA LEU A 239 -15.10 -1.25 -4.25
C LEU A 239 -15.13 -2.69 -3.69
N LEU A 240 -13.99 -3.24 -3.29
CA LEU A 240 -13.89 -4.56 -2.68
C LEU A 240 -14.60 -4.67 -1.32
N SER A 241 -14.77 -3.57 -0.59
CA SER A 241 -15.45 -3.57 0.71
C SER A 241 -16.98 -3.46 0.61
N LEU A 242 -17.53 -3.21 -0.59
CA LEU A 242 -18.97 -3.12 -0.79
C LEU A 242 -19.62 -4.52 -0.71
N LYS A 243 -20.58 -4.68 0.21
CA LYS A 243 -21.26 -5.97 0.49
C LYS A 243 -21.90 -6.65 -0.73
N ASN A 244 -22.29 -5.88 -1.75
CA ASN A 244 -23.00 -6.38 -2.94
C ASN A 244 -22.07 -6.57 -4.15
N VAL A 245 -20.76 -6.53 -3.95
CA VAL A 245 -19.77 -6.65 -5.02
C VAL A 245 -19.08 -8.02 -4.92
N ASP A 246 -19.14 -8.77 -6.00
CA ASP A 246 -18.43 -10.05 -6.12
C ASP A 246 -17.06 -9.82 -6.75
N SER A 247 -16.01 -9.94 -5.94
CA SER A 247 -14.61 -9.78 -6.35
C SER A 247 -14.18 -10.66 -7.54
N SER A 248 -14.86 -11.79 -7.76
CA SER A 248 -14.55 -12.70 -8.88
C SER A 248 -15.15 -12.28 -10.23
N SER A 249 -16.00 -11.25 -10.20
CA SER A 249 -16.71 -10.70 -11.37
C SER A 249 -16.39 -9.22 -11.61
N LEU A 250 -15.23 -8.76 -11.12
CA LEU A 250 -14.75 -7.39 -11.29
C LEU A 250 -14.03 -7.20 -12.61
N PHE A 251 -14.39 -6.14 -13.34
CA PHE A 251 -13.75 -5.73 -14.58
C PHE A 251 -13.23 -4.30 -14.46
N LEU A 252 -12.15 -3.99 -15.17
CA LEU A 252 -11.73 -2.61 -15.40
C LEU A 252 -12.12 -2.19 -16.82
N PHE A 253 -12.69 -1.00 -16.95
CA PHE A 253 -12.87 -0.36 -18.25
C PHE A 253 -12.12 0.98 -18.28
N GLY A 254 -11.06 1.04 -19.08
CA GLY A 254 -10.25 2.24 -19.27
C GLY A 254 -10.55 2.94 -20.59
N HIS A 255 -11.04 4.18 -20.54
CA HIS A 255 -11.19 5.03 -21.72
C HIS A 255 -10.04 6.03 -21.79
N SER A 256 -9.38 6.15 -22.95
CA SER A 256 -8.28 7.11 -23.14
C SER A 256 -7.15 6.84 -22.13
N MET A 257 -6.73 7.86 -21.37
CA MET A 257 -5.79 7.72 -20.25
C MET A 257 -6.23 6.67 -19.21
N GLY A 258 -7.53 6.39 -19.06
CA GLY A 258 -8.00 5.31 -18.19
C GLY A 258 -7.41 3.94 -18.56
N GLY A 259 -7.03 3.74 -19.82
CA GLY A 259 -6.33 2.52 -20.26
C GLY A 259 -4.85 2.46 -19.88
N ILE A 260 -4.26 3.56 -19.40
CA ILE A 260 -2.93 3.60 -18.75
C ILE A 260 -3.06 3.28 -17.26
N THR A 261 -4.12 3.75 -16.61
CA THR A 261 -4.45 3.43 -15.21
C THR A 261 -4.86 1.96 -15.03
N ALA A 262 -5.63 1.42 -15.97
CA ALA A 262 -6.18 0.06 -15.89
C ALA A 262 -5.13 -1.03 -15.66
N PRO A 263 -4.03 -1.15 -16.43
CA PRO A 263 -3.03 -2.19 -16.20
C PRO A 263 -2.33 -2.09 -14.86
N LEU A 264 -2.09 -0.87 -14.36
CA LEU A 264 -1.43 -0.65 -13.08
C LEU A 264 -2.30 -1.14 -11.90
N LEU A 265 -3.62 -0.97 -11.99
CA LEU A 265 -4.54 -1.60 -11.04
C LEU A 265 -4.64 -3.12 -11.27
N ALA A 266 -4.65 -3.55 -12.54
CA ALA A 266 -4.85 -4.94 -12.90
C ALA A 266 -3.72 -5.85 -12.42
N GLU A 267 -2.47 -5.41 -12.57
CA GLU A 267 -1.28 -6.05 -12.00
C GLU A 267 -1.46 -6.29 -10.49
N LYS A 268 -1.95 -5.26 -9.78
CA LYS A 268 -2.11 -5.31 -8.33
C LYS A 268 -3.28 -6.17 -7.86
N TYR A 269 -4.40 -6.20 -8.57
CA TYR A 269 -5.64 -6.82 -8.06
C TYR A 269 -6.13 -8.04 -8.83
N GLN A 270 -5.55 -8.32 -10.00
CA GLN A 270 -5.96 -9.41 -10.91
C GLN A 270 -7.48 -9.47 -11.10
N PRO A 271 -8.14 -8.38 -11.57
CA PRO A 271 -9.57 -8.40 -11.91
C PRO A 271 -9.86 -9.46 -12.97
N ARG A 272 -11.13 -9.84 -13.09
CA ARG A 272 -11.65 -10.87 -14.01
C ARG A 272 -11.28 -10.59 -15.47
N GLY A 273 -11.28 -9.33 -15.87
CA GLY A 273 -10.85 -8.88 -17.19
C GLY A 273 -10.59 -7.39 -17.22
N VAL A 274 -9.80 -6.95 -18.20
CA VAL A 274 -9.54 -5.53 -18.47
C VAL A 274 -9.91 -5.20 -19.91
N ALA A 275 -10.78 -4.21 -20.10
CA ALA A 275 -11.10 -3.65 -21.40
C ALA A 275 -10.58 -2.22 -21.51
N VAL A 276 -9.88 -1.90 -22.60
CA VAL A 276 -9.34 -0.55 -22.86
C VAL A 276 -9.76 -0.07 -24.24
N TYR A 277 -10.13 1.21 -24.33
CA TYR A 277 -10.49 1.88 -25.59
C TYR A 277 -9.63 3.11 -25.81
N GLY A 278 -8.99 3.19 -26.99
CA GLY A 278 -8.17 4.34 -27.37
C GLY A 278 -7.02 4.63 -26.40
N THR A 279 -6.23 3.62 -26.06
CA THR A 279 -5.13 3.72 -25.07
C THR A 279 -3.75 3.62 -25.73
N GLY A 280 -2.70 3.96 -24.99
CA GLY A 280 -1.31 3.83 -25.42
C GLY A 280 -0.61 2.66 -24.74
N PHE A 281 0.33 2.03 -25.44
CA PHE A 281 1.18 0.95 -24.91
C PHE A 281 2.63 1.39 -24.67
N LYS A 282 3.09 2.40 -25.41
CA LYS A 282 4.45 2.95 -25.37
C LYS A 282 4.63 4.02 -24.27
N PRO A 283 5.88 4.43 -23.96
CA PRO A 283 6.14 5.56 -23.08
C PRO A 283 5.38 6.81 -23.54
N TRP A 284 4.81 7.57 -22.60
CA TRP A 284 3.94 8.70 -22.92
C TRP A 284 4.61 9.75 -23.83
N GLN A 285 5.91 9.99 -23.65
CA GLN A 285 6.67 10.92 -24.47
C GLN A 285 6.76 10.47 -25.94
N GLU A 286 6.87 9.17 -26.23
CA GLU A 286 6.85 8.66 -27.60
C GLU A 286 5.47 8.83 -28.23
N TYR A 287 4.42 8.56 -27.46
CA TYR A 287 3.04 8.84 -27.88
C TYR A 287 2.84 10.32 -28.25
N LEU A 288 3.38 11.26 -27.45
CA LEU A 288 3.27 12.68 -27.75
C LEU A 288 3.96 13.07 -29.08
N PHE A 289 5.05 12.41 -29.45
CA PHE A 289 5.70 12.62 -30.73
C PHE A 289 4.84 12.10 -31.88
N ASP A 290 4.28 10.90 -31.74
CA ASP A 290 3.37 10.34 -32.74
C ASP A 290 2.11 11.20 -32.89
N ALA A 291 1.55 11.67 -31.77
CA ALA A 291 0.42 12.61 -31.77
C ALA A 291 0.75 13.90 -32.50
N PHE A 292 1.90 14.52 -32.23
CA PHE A 292 2.33 15.71 -32.95
C PHE A 292 2.44 15.45 -34.46
N LEU A 293 3.11 14.38 -34.89
CA LEU A 293 3.30 14.09 -36.31
C LEU A 293 1.97 13.74 -37.00
N ILE A 294 1.26 12.76 -36.47
CA ILE A 294 0.09 12.17 -37.13
C ILE A 294 -1.08 13.15 -37.13
N GLN A 295 -1.36 13.82 -36.01
CA GLN A 295 -2.48 14.76 -35.95
C GLN A 295 -2.22 15.96 -36.86
N SER A 296 -1.02 16.54 -36.87
CA SER A 296 -0.67 17.65 -37.76
C SER A 296 -0.79 17.27 -39.25
N GLN A 297 -0.38 16.06 -39.63
CA GLN A 297 -0.55 15.59 -41.01
C GLN A 297 -2.01 15.56 -41.45
N TYR A 298 -2.92 15.14 -40.56
CA TYR A 298 -4.34 15.15 -40.88
C TYR A 298 -4.88 16.57 -41.12
N TYR A 299 -4.27 17.59 -40.51
CA TYR A 299 -4.59 19.00 -40.77
C TYR A 299 -3.84 19.60 -41.97
N GLY A 300 -3.15 18.78 -42.75
CA GLY A 300 -2.53 19.18 -44.02
C GLY A 300 -1.09 19.68 -43.93
N GLU A 301 -0.42 19.49 -42.78
CA GLU A 301 1.00 19.85 -42.62
C GLU A 301 1.94 18.83 -43.30
N ASP A 302 3.08 19.31 -43.83
CA ASP A 302 4.05 18.45 -44.50
C ASP A 302 4.85 17.59 -43.51
N LEU A 303 4.90 16.28 -43.76
CA LEU A 303 5.58 15.33 -42.87
C LEU A 303 7.10 15.56 -42.79
N GLY A 304 7.73 15.97 -43.89
CA GLY A 304 9.16 16.25 -43.92
C GLY A 304 9.51 17.46 -43.04
N GLU A 305 8.72 18.53 -43.16
CA GLU A 305 8.82 19.72 -42.31
C GLU A 305 8.56 19.39 -40.84
N LEU A 306 7.49 18.64 -40.54
CA LEU A 306 7.16 18.19 -39.20
C LEU A 306 8.28 17.38 -38.56
N ARG A 307 8.89 16.44 -39.29
CA ARG A 307 10.06 15.68 -38.80
C ARG A 307 11.24 16.60 -38.50
N ASN A 308 11.54 17.54 -39.39
CA ASN A 308 12.63 18.51 -39.17
C ASN A 308 12.37 19.42 -37.95
N ILE A 309 11.11 19.76 -37.67
CA ILE A 309 10.71 20.50 -36.47
C ILE A 309 10.87 19.60 -35.23
N LEU A 310 10.36 18.37 -35.28
CA LEU A 310 10.42 17.43 -34.17
C LEU A 310 11.85 17.12 -33.74
N GLU A 311 12.80 16.98 -34.67
CA GLU A 311 14.23 16.78 -34.33
C GLU A 311 14.79 17.94 -33.49
N LYS A 312 14.31 19.17 -33.69
CA LYS A 312 14.71 20.32 -32.88
C LYS A 312 14.01 20.34 -31.52
N PHE A 313 12.79 19.81 -31.43
CA PHE A 313 12.03 19.75 -30.19
C PHE A 313 12.47 18.62 -29.26
N LYS A 314 12.91 17.50 -29.83
CA LYS A 314 13.34 16.30 -29.09
C LYS A 314 14.23 16.60 -27.89
N PRO A 315 15.37 17.32 -28.01
CA PRO A 315 16.26 17.58 -26.87
C PRO A 315 15.54 18.20 -25.66
N HIS A 316 14.64 19.17 -25.89
CA HIS A 316 13.90 19.84 -24.83
C HIS A 316 12.86 18.94 -24.16
N ILE A 317 12.20 18.07 -24.94
CA ILE A 317 11.25 17.10 -24.41
C ILE A 317 12.00 16.00 -23.63
N TYR A 318 13.13 15.50 -24.13
CA TYR A 318 13.98 14.55 -23.40
C TYR A 318 14.51 15.14 -22.09
N ASP A 319 14.92 16.41 -22.10
CA ASP A 319 15.37 17.12 -20.90
C ASP A 319 14.32 17.10 -19.79
N TYR A 320 13.05 17.28 -20.15
CA TYR A 320 11.95 17.25 -19.20
C TYR A 320 11.68 15.86 -18.62
N PHE A 321 11.51 14.88 -19.52
CA PHE A 321 11.06 13.53 -19.16
C PHE A 321 12.15 12.70 -18.50
N TYR A 322 13.42 12.85 -18.91
CA TYR A 322 14.51 11.97 -18.50
C TYR A 322 15.65 12.68 -17.76
N ASN A 323 15.92 13.96 -18.05
CA ASN A 323 17.05 14.68 -17.44
C ASN A 323 16.64 15.61 -16.28
N ASN A 324 15.40 15.52 -15.80
CA ASN A 324 14.89 16.27 -14.65
C ASN A 324 14.95 17.80 -14.74
N LYS A 325 15.04 18.36 -15.94
CA LYS A 325 14.98 19.81 -16.14
C LYS A 325 13.57 20.34 -15.87
N SER A 326 13.47 21.49 -15.22
CA SER A 326 12.17 22.12 -14.91
C SER A 326 11.53 22.75 -16.15
N VAL A 327 10.22 22.96 -16.11
CA VAL A 327 9.49 23.63 -17.21
C VAL A 327 10.03 25.05 -17.38
N GLU A 328 10.27 25.75 -16.27
CA GLU A 328 10.78 27.12 -16.21
C GLU A 328 12.16 27.26 -16.85
N GLU A 329 13.00 26.23 -16.78
CA GLU A 329 14.29 26.21 -17.46
C GLU A 329 14.18 25.95 -18.95
N ILE A 330 13.24 25.09 -19.37
CA ILE A 330 13.07 24.72 -20.77
C ILE A 330 12.46 25.88 -21.56
N VAL A 331 11.42 26.54 -21.03
CA VAL A 331 10.69 27.60 -21.74
C VAL A 331 11.46 28.91 -21.87
N LYS A 332 12.65 29.02 -21.25
CA LYS A 332 13.59 30.14 -21.48
C LYS A 332 14.21 30.09 -22.89
N ASP A 333 14.36 28.90 -23.45
CA ASP A 333 14.75 28.74 -24.85
C ASP A 333 13.51 28.90 -25.74
N PRO A 334 13.51 29.78 -26.75
CA PRO A 334 12.40 29.91 -27.69
C PRO A 334 12.00 28.59 -28.37
N ILE A 335 12.96 27.72 -28.68
CA ILE A 335 12.70 26.38 -29.25
C ILE A 335 12.08 25.48 -28.19
N GLY A 336 12.58 25.53 -26.95
CA GLY A 336 12.01 24.80 -25.82
C GLY A 336 10.57 25.19 -25.52
N LEU A 337 10.24 26.49 -25.56
CA LEU A 337 8.87 26.99 -25.43
C LEU A 337 7.97 26.46 -26.56
N MET A 338 8.42 26.53 -27.81
CA MET A 338 7.66 26.00 -28.95
C MET A 338 7.46 24.48 -28.84
N ALA A 339 8.48 23.73 -28.42
CA ALA A 339 8.39 22.29 -28.20
C ALA A 339 7.30 21.97 -27.17
N PHE A 340 7.29 22.68 -26.04
CA PHE A 340 6.26 22.50 -25.01
C PHE A 340 4.87 22.90 -25.49
N GLN A 341 4.74 24.00 -26.22
CA GLN A 341 3.46 24.46 -26.74
C GLN A 341 2.87 23.47 -27.75
N GLN A 342 3.68 22.93 -28.66
CA GLN A 342 3.20 22.08 -29.75
C GLN A 342 3.11 20.60 -29.40
N VAL A 343 4.05 20.06 -28.61
CA VAL A 343 4.07 18.63 -28.25
C VAL A 343 3.29 18.35 -26.98
N MET A 344 3.40 19.22 -25.96
CA MET A 344 2.73 19.02 -24.68
C MET A 344 1.38 19.75 -24.60
N GLY A 345 1.11 20.72 -25.49
CA GLY A 345 -0.05 21.60 -25.37
C GLY A 345 0.06 22.59 -24.22
N TYR A 346 1.28 23.06 -23.91
CA TYR A 346 1.57 23.96 -22.80
C TYR A 346 0.99 25.38 -23.00
N ASP A 347 0.21 25.88 -22.05
CA ASP A 347 -0.25 27.27 -22.00
C ASP A 347 0.55 28.06 -20.95
N ALA A 348 1.45 28.92 -21.43
CA ALA A 348 2.32 29.76 -20.59
C ALA A 348 1.58 30.71 -19.63
N ARG A 349 0.28 30.98 -19.85
CA ARG A 349 -0.53 31.82 -18.95
C ARG A 349 -1.01 31.05 -17.73
N THR A 350 -1.19 29.73 -17.87
CA THR A 350 -1.75 28.87 -16.81
C THR A 350 -0.72 27.92 -16.22
N GLY A 351 0.37 27.66 -16.94
CA GLY A 351 1.36 26.64 -16.59
C GLY A 351 0.89 25.20 -16.85
N LEU A 352 -0.30 25.02 -17.44
CA LEU A 352 -0.90 23.71 -17.69
C LEU A 352 -0.60 23.21 -19.11
N VAL A 353 -0.61 21.91 -19.28
CA VAL A 353 -0.48 21.19 -20.55
C VAL A 353 -1.85 20.72 -21.06
N ALA A 354 -1.86 19.97 -22.16
CA ALA A 354 -3.07 19.51 -22.84
C ALA A 354 -4.14 18.98 -21.85
N SER A 355 -5.40 19.32 -22.12
CA SER A 355 -6.56 19.07 -21.23
C SER A 355 -6.50 19.74 -19.85
N GLY A 356 -5.72 20.82 -19.70
CA GLY A 356 -5.69 21.61 -18.45
C GLY A 356 -5.02 20.86 -17.30
N ARG A 357 -3.97 20.11 -17.59
CA ARG A 357 -3.29 19.23 -16.64
C ARG A 357 -1.95 19.81 -16.22
N HIS A 358 -1.49 19.50 -15.01
CA HIS A 358 -0.15 19.86 -14.59
C HIS A 358 0.89 19.08 -15.43
N PRO A 359 2.00 19.69 -15.90
CA PRO A 359 3.04 19.00 -16.66
C PRO A 359 3.53 17.70 -16.00
N LYS A 360 3.61 17.71 -14.66
CA LYS A 360 3.98 16.55 -13.82
C LYS A 360 3.13 15.30 -14.12
N THR A 361 1.84 15.46 -14.43
CA THR A 361 0.97 14.33 -14.82
C THR A 361 1.60 13.53 -15.96
N PHE A 362 2.03 14.20 -17.03
CA PHE A 362 2.61 13.53 -18.20
C PHE A 362 3.96 12.90 -17.87
N LYS A 363 4.80 13.61 -17.11
CA LYS A 363 6.10 13.11 -16.68
C LYS A 363 5.98 11.82 -15.86
N GLU A 364 5.05 11.78 -14.93
CA GLU A 364 4.78 10.59 -14.10
C GLU A 364 4.15 9.46 -14.90
N MET A 365 3.26 9.74 -15.85
CA MET A 365 2.75 8.71 -16.77
C MET A 365 3.89 8.08 -17.58
N ASN A 366 4.85 8.88 -18.06
CA ASN A 366 5.99 8.39 -18.81
C ASN A 366 6.92 7.47 -17.99
N SER A 367 6.99 7.67 -16.67
CA SER A 367 7.82 6.83 -15.81
C SER A 367 7.17 5.49 -15.44
N LYS A 368 5.90 5.27 -15.81
CA LYS A 368 5.20 4.02 -15.53
C LYS A 368 5.65 2.90 -16.44
N LYS A 369 5.93 1.75 -15.84
CA LYS A 369 6.32 0.53 -16.53
C LYS A 369 5.10 -0.22 -17.06
N LEU A 370 4.36 0.41 -17.98
CA LEU A 370 3.09 -0.12 -18.49
C LEU A 370 3.23 -1.52 -19.11
N VAL A 371 4.31 -1.76 -19.85
CA VAL A 371 4.60 -3.06 -20.46
C VAL A 371 4.77 -4.14 -19.39
N GLU A 372 5.48 -3.85 -18.30
CA GLU A 372 5.67 -4.78 -17.18
C GLU A 372 4.33 -5.08 -16.49
N ALA A 373 3.54 -4.05 -16.22
CA ALA A 373 2.22 -4.20 -15.60
C ALA A 373 1.27 -5.08 -16.43
N TRP A 374 1.25 -4.91 -17.76
CA TRP A 374 0.51 -5.80 -18.66
C TRP A 374 1.07 -7.24 -18.66
N GLY A 375 2.39 -7.38 -18.52
CA GLY A 375 3.05 -8.70 -18.47
C GLY A 375 2.77 -9.46 -17.18
N ASN A 376 2.51 -8.75 -16.09
CA ASN A 376 2.21 -9.30 -14.77
C ASN A 376 0.70 -9.54 -14.56
N TYR A 377 -0.15 -9.12 -15.49
CA TYR A 377 -1.59 -9.40 -15.47
C TYR A 377 -1.93 -10.69 -16.21
N GLU A 378 -2.51 -11.67 -15.52
CA GLU A 378 -2.70 -13.04 -16.06
C GLU A 378 -4.10 -13.33 -16.62
N ASN A 379 -5.04 -12.40 -16.45
CA ASN A 379 -6.43 -12.58 -16.86
C ASN A 379 -6.71 -11.91 -18.22
N ASP A 380 -7.95 -12.01 -18.70
CA ASP A 380 -8.31 -11.68 -20.08
C ASP A 380 -8.27 -10.16 -20.36
N VAL A 381 -7.72 -9.77 -21.52
CA VAL A 381 -7.60 -8.38 -21.96
C VAL A 381 -8.30 -8.16 -23.30
N LEU A 382 -9.06 -7.07 -23.40
CA LEU A 382 -9.63 -6.55 -24.64
C LEU A 382 -9.06 -5.16 -24.93
N ALA A 383 -8.33 -5.01 -26.03
CA ALA A 383 -7.84 -3.73 -26.53
C ALA A 383 -8.64 -3.30 -27.76
N MET A 384 -9.22 -2.10 -27.71
CA MET A 384 -10.08 -1.55 -28.75
C MET A 384 -9.53 -0.23 -29.30
N TYR A 385 -9.47 -0.14 -30.63
CA TYR A 385 -9.10 1.07 -31.34
C TYR A 385 -10.21 1.47 -32.31
N GLY A 386 -10.69 2.71 -32.22
CA GLY A 386 -11.65 3.26 -33.18
C GLY A 386 -10.99 3.62 -34.50
N GLU A 387 -11.55 3.19 -35.64
CA GLU A 387 -10.99 3.46 -36.98
C GLU A 387 -10.79 4.95 -37.29
N ALA A 388 -11.54 5.84 -36.63
CA ALA A 388 -11.39 7.30 -36.71
C ALA A 388 -10.96 7.91 -35.35
N ASP A 389 -10.23 7.16 -34.53
CA ASP A 389 -9.69 7.62 -33.25
C ASP A 389 -8.42 8.45 -33.46
N ILE A 390 -8.60 9.78 -33.55
CA ILE A 390 -7.51 10.73 -33.75
C ILE A 390 -6.60 10.87 -32.52
N ALA A 391 -7.12 10.56 -31.33
CA ALA A 391 -6.39 10.75 -30.08
C ALA A 391 -5.44 9.57 -29.83
N ALA A 392 -5.87 8.34 -30.10
CA ALA A 392 -5.00 7.16 -30.04
C ALA A 392 -4.10 6.99 -31.27
N VAL A 393 -4.25 7.85 -32.28
CA VAL A 393 -3.44 8.05 -33.49
C VAL A 393 -3.31 6.87 -34.47
N HIS A 394 -3.04 5.64 -34.01
CA HIS A 394 -2.84 4.46 -34.85
C HIS A 394 -3.13 3.15 -34.08
N PRO A 395 -3.64 2.07 -34.71
CA PRO A 395 -3.93 0.80 -34.03
C PRO A 395 -2.70 0.00 -33.55
N ASP A 396 -1.49 0.37 -33.98
CA ASP A 396 -0.27 -0.42 -33.70
C ASP A 396 -0.01 -0.61 -32.22
N ASP A 397 -0.33 0.39 -31.39
CA ASP A 397 -0.15 0.29 -29.94
C ASP A 397 -1.02 -0.79 -29.33
N HIS A 398 -2.28 -0.88 -29.76
CA HIS A 398 -3.22 -1.91 -29.31
C HIS A 398 -2.85 -3.29 -29.83
N ILE A 399 -2.35 -3.37 -31.07
CA ILE A 399 -1.87 -4.63 -31.65
C ILE A 399 -0.65 -5.11 -30.88
N ALA A 400 0.36 -4.25 -30.69
CA ALA A 400 1.58 -4.57 -29.94
C ALA A 400 1.29 -4.97 -28.49
N LEU A 401 0.35 -4.29 -27.83
CA LEU A 401 -0.15 -4.65 -26.51
C LEU A 401 -0.67 -6.09 -26.48
N ILE A 402 -1.55 -6.45 -27.42
CA ILE A 402 -2.18 -7.78 -27.44
C ILE A 402 -1.18 -8.86 -27.86
N GLU A 403 -0.25 -8.57 -28.76
CA GLU A 403 0.86 -9.47 -29.10
C GLU A 403 1.75 -9.75 -27.88
N TYR A 404 2.10 -8.70 -27.12
CA TYR A 404 2.88 -8.84 -25.91
C TYR A 404 2.16 -9.68 -24.85
N ILE A 405 0.88 -9.39 -24.60
CA ILE A 405 0.05 -10.16 -23.67
C ILE A 405 -0.01 -11.62 -24.11
N ASN A 406 -0.31 -11.91 -25.39
CA ASN A 406 -0.44 -13.29 -25.87
C ASN A 406 0.90 -14.04 -25.90
N LYS A 407 2.03 -13.33 -25.95
CA LYS A 407 3.36 -13.93 -25.78
C LYS A 407 3.63 -14.36 -24.33
N LYS A 408 3.19 -13.57 -23.35
CA LYS A 408 3.35 -13.86 -21.91
C LYS A 408 2.30 -14.85 -21.40
N HIS A 409 1.05 -14.64 -21.80
CA HIS A 409 -0.15 -15.34 -21.37
C HIS A 409 -0.96 -15.79 -22.59
N PRO A 410 -0.68 -16.98 -23.14
CA PRO A 410 -1.27 -17.43 -24.39
C PRO A 410 -2.80 -17.38 -24.40
N LYS A 411 -3.37 -16.75 -25.44
CA LYS A 411 -4.81 -16.63 -25.70
C LYS A 411 -5.59 -15.75 -24.70
N LYS A 412 -4.90 -14.91 -23.93
CA LYS A 412 -5.54 -13.96 -23.00
C LYS A 412 -5.86 -12.60 -23.61
N GLY A 413 -5.17 -12.20 -24.69
CA GLY A 413 -5.37 -10.91 -25.35
C GLY A 413 -6.30 -11.00 -26.57
N THR A 414 -7.24 -10.06 -26.67
CA THR A 414 -8.12 -9.84 -27.83
C THR A 414 -7.97 -8.41 -28.35
N PHE A 415 -7.67 -8.24 -29.64
CA PHE A 415 -7.68 -6.94 -30.30
C PHE A 415 -8.97 -6.76 -31.11
N TRP A 416 -9.54 -5.56 -31.08
CA TRP A 416 -10.67 -5.19 -31.94
C TRP A 416 -10.48 -3.81 -32.56
N LEU A 417 -10.36 -3.78 -33.89
CA LEU A 417 -10.53 -2.57 -34.69
C LEU A 417 -12.02 -2.27 -34.81
N VAL A 418 -12.46 -1.22 -34.12
CA VAL A 418 -13.86 -0.79 -34.12
C VAL A 418 -14.12 0.04 -35.38
N PRO A 419 -14.90 -0.50 -36.35
CA PRO A 419 -15.10 0.17 -37.62
C PRO A 419 -15.86 1.48 -37.40
N LYS A 420 -15.54 2.49 -38.21
CA LYS A 420 -16.30 3.74 -38.31
C LYS A 420 -16.52 4.42 -36.96
N THR A 421 -15.53 4.45 -36.08
CA THR A 421 -15.73 4.95 -34.71
C THR A 421 -14.62 5.90 -34.29
N THR A 422 -14.99 7.03 -33.70
CA THR A 422 -14.08 8.05 -33.16
C THR A 422 -13.56 7.71 -31.75
N HIS A 423 -12.68 8.56 -31.20
CA HIS A 423 -12.22 8.45 -29.81
C HIS A 423 -13.36 8.51 -28.77
N ASN A 424 -14.44 9.23 -29.08
CA ASN A 424 -15.57 9.49 -28.19
C ASN A 424 -16.78 8.59 -28.51
N PHE A 425 -16.53 7.47 -29.19
CA PHE A 425 -17.51 6.45 -29.54
C PHE A 425 -18.60 6.92 -30.53
N GLU A 426 -18.37 7.97 -31.32
CA GLU A 426 -19.31 8.35 -32.38
C GLU A 426 -19.09 7.52 -33.64
N GLU A 427 -20.17 7.10 -34.30
CA GLU A 427 -20.15 6.44 -35.60
C GLU A 427 -19.90 7.47 -36.70
N ILE A 428 -18.82 7.29 -37.46
CA ILE A 428 -18.40 8.18 -38.55
C ILE A 428 -17.72 7.40 -39.68
N GLY A 429 -17.86 7.83 -40.94
CA GLY A 429 -17.42 7.03 -42.08
C GLY A 429 -15.90 6.79 -42.18
N SER A 430 -15.07 7.80 -41.91
CA SER A 430 -13.60 7.69 -41.98
C SER A 430 -12.90 8.78 -41.17
N MET A 431 -11.58 8.64 -40.97
CA MET A 431 -10.76 9.71 -40.38
C MET A 431 -10.81 11.00 -41.21
N GLU A 432 -10.72 10.91 -42.55
CA GLU A 432 -10.83 12.10 -43.42
C GLU A 432 -12.16 12.84 -43.25
N GLU A 433 -13.25 12.09 -43.05
CA GLU A 433 -14.56 12.66 -42.76
C GLU A 433 -14.56 13.34 -41.38
N PHE A 434 -13.99 12.70 -40.37
CA PHE A 434 -13.86 13.26 -39.02
C PHE A 434 -13.08 14.58 -39.02
N ILE A 435 -12.00 14.67 -39.80
CA ILE A 435 -11.21 15.90 -39.95
C ILE A 435 -12.02 17.01 -40.61
N LYS A 436 -12.78 16.70 -41.68
CA LYS A 436 -13.69 17.69 -42.30
C LYS A 436 -14.75 18.21 -41.33
N TRP A 437 -15.22 17.37 -40.40
CA TRP A 437 -16.13 17.82 -39.35
C TRP A 437 -15.49 18.81 -38.36
N GLN A 438 -14.17 18.81 -38.20
CA GLN A 438 -13.49 19.78 -37.34
C GLN A 438 -13.55 21.22 -37.87
N GLU A 439 -13.79 21.41 -39.18
CA GLU A 439 -14.05 22.72 -39.77
C GLU A 439 -15.43 23.29 -39.37
N LYS A 440 -16.33 22.44 -38.88
CA LYS A 440 -17.72 22.78 -38.53
C LYS A 440 -18.10 22.28 -37.14
N PRO A 441 -17.42 22.74 -36.07
CA PRO A 441 -17.53 22.15 -34.74
C PRO A 441 -18.93 22.23 -34.14
N GLN A 442 -19.72 23.27 -34.46
CA GLN A 442 -21.11 23.38 -33.99
C GLN A 442 -22.02 22.36 -34.66
N GLU A 443 -21.87 22.13 -35.97
CA GLU A 443 -22.65 21.12 -36.69
C GLU A 443 -22.23 19.70 -36.26
N PHE A 444 -20.92 19.47 -36.09
CA PHE A 444 -20.41 18.19 -35.60
C PHE A 444 -20.96 17.84 -34.22
N SER A 445 -21.06 18.80 -33.29
CA SER A 445 -21.64 18.56 -31.97
C SER A 445 -23.09 18.04 -32.05
N VAL A 446 -23.89 18.56 -32.99
CA VAL A 446 -25.26 18.07 -33.24
C VAL A 446 -25.25 16.69 -33.89
N TYR A 447 -24.34 16.44 -34.83
CA TYR A 447 -24.16 15.13 -35.46
C TYR A 447 -23.79 14.05 -34.44
N ALA A 448 -22.70 14.28 -33.69
CA ALA A 448 -22.14 13.41 -32.66
C ALA A 448 -23.21 13.01 -31.62
N THR A 449 -24.03 13.98 -31.20
CA THR A 449 -25.14 13.75 -30.27
C THR A 449 -26.14 12.69 -30.77
N ASN A 450 -26.30 12.51 -32.07
CA ASN A 450 -27.26 11.56 -32.65
C ASN A 450 -26.61 10.26 -33.17
N HIS A 451 -25.28 10.17 -33.17
CA HIS A 451 -24.54 9.09 -33.82
C HIS A 451 -23.62 8.35 -32.84
N PHE A 452 -24.06 8.13 -31.60
CA PHE A 452 -23.29 7.35 -30.63
C PHE A 452 -23.31 5.86 -30.98
N ASN A 453 -22.12 5.25 -31.08
CA ASN A 453 -21.95 3.86 -31.50
C ASN A 453 -22.09 2.88 -30.33
N TYR A 454 -23.33 2.47 -30.06
CA TYR A 454 -23.63 1.48 -29.00
C TYR A 454 -23.02 0.09 -29.25
N LYS A 455 -22.60 -0.24 -30.48
CA LYS A 455 -22.00 -1.55 -30.81
C LYS A 455 -20.70 -1.80 -30.07
N VAL A 456 -19.98 -0.73 -29.67
CA VAL A 456 -18.78 -0.82 -28.82
C VAL A 456 -19.12 -1.53 -27.52
N PHE A 457 -20.23 -1.16 -26.89
CA PHE A 457 -20.65 -1.71 -25.60
C PHE A 457 -21.37 -3.04 -25.75
N ASP A 458 -22.04 -3.31 -26.89
CA ASP A 458 -22.51 -4.66 -27.21
C ASP A 458 -21.36 -5.67 -27.17
N TYR A 459 -20.33 -5.42 -27.99
CA TYR A 459 -19.18 -6.31 -28.07
C TYR A 459 -18.41 -6.39 -26.75
N THR A 460 -18.16 -5.26 -26.09
CA THR A 460 -17.42 -5.23 -24.83
C THR A 460 -18.12 -6.04 -23.75
N CYS A 461 -19.44 -5.83 -23.56
CA CYS A 461 -20.19 -6.55 -22.54
C CYS A 461 -20.37 -8.03 -22.89
N ASP A 462 -20.50 -8.39 -24.17
CA ASP A 462 -20.55 -9.79 -24.58
C ASP A 462 -19.20 -10.49 -24.37
N TRP A 463 -18.08 -9.81 -24.67
CA TRP A 463 -16.74 -10.28 -24.32
C TRP A 463 -16.60 -10.52 -22.81
N MET A 464 -17.03 -9.57 -21.96
CA MET A 464 -16.99 -9.76 -20.49
C MET A 464 -17.82 -10.96 -20.03
N LYS A 465 -19.00 -11.18 -20.63
CA LYS A 465 -19.84 -12.37 -20.35
C LYS A 465 -19.14 -13.67 -20.75
N GLU A 466 -18.39 -13.69 -21.86
CA GLU A 466 -17.59 -14.86 -22.24
C GLU A 466 -16.40 -15.07 -21.30
N VAL A 467 -15.73 -14.00 -20.85
CA VAL A 467 -14.64 -14.09 -19.85
C VAL A 467 -15.14 -14.70 -18.55
N LEU A 468 -16.36 -14.36 -18.10
CA LEU A 468 -16.96 -14.95 -16.90
C LEU A 468 -17.13 -16.47 -16.95
N LYS A 469 -17.12 -17.08 -18.15
CA LYS A 469 -17.21 -18.54 -18.33
C LYS A 469 -15.84 -19.24 -18.26
N LYS A 470 -14.73 -18.50 -18.32
CA LYS A 470 -13.36 -19.05 -18.33
C LYS A 470 -12.84 -19.29 -16.91
N GLU A 471 -11.75 -20.02 -16.76
CA GLU A 471 -11.05 -20.14 -15.46
C GLU A 471 -10.62 -18.74 -14.93
N TYR A 472 -10.74 -18.51 -13.62
CA TYR A 472 -10.35 -17.25 -12.98
C TYR A 472 -9.13 -17.46 -12.11
N LYS A 473 -8.04 -16.73 -12.40
CA LYS A 473 -6.90 -16.64 -11.48
C LYS A 473 -7.07 -15.42 -10.60
N LYS A 474 -7.66 -15.63 -9.43
CA LYS A 474 -7.75 -14.60 -8.39
C LYS A 474 -6.36 -14.36 -7.80
N LYS A 475 -5.99 -13.09 -7.54
CA LYS A 475 -4.80 -12.81 -6.72
C LYS A 475 -5.00 -13.42 -5.33
N ALA A 476 -4.08 -14.26 -4.90
CA ALA A 476 -4.10 -14.79 -3.54
C ALA A 476 -4.03 -13.61 -2.56
N ALA A 477 -4.88 -13.61 -1.54
CA ALA A 477 -4.73 -12.68 -0.44
C ALA A 477 -3.36 -12.90 0.22
N PRO A 478 -2.71 -11.83 0.71
CA PRO A 478 -1.52 -12.01 1.53
C PRO A 478 -1.84 -12.92 2.70
N LEU A 479 -0.86 -13.69 3.13
CA LEU A 479 -1.00 -14.59 4.27
C LEU A 479 -1.07 -13.82 5.58
N PHE A 480 -0.48 -12.63 5.63
CA PHE A 480 -0.43 -11.79 6.81
C PHE A 480 -1.12 -10.43 6.60
N ARG A 481 -1.69 -9.90 7.67
CA ARG A 481 -2.20 -8.53 7.78
C ARG A 481 -1.35 -7.75 8.78
N ASP A 482 -1.00 -6.53 8.41
CA ASP A 482 -0.33 -5.58 9.29
C ASP A 482 -1.26 -5.17 10.46
N ALA A 483 -0.82 -5.45 11.68
CA ALA A 483 -1.51 -5.09 12.92
C ALA A 483 -0.59 -4.29 13.85
N SER A 484 0.44 -3.63 13.30
CA SER A 484 1.42 -2.89 14.10
C SER A 484 0.81 -1.73 14.90
N ASP A 485 -0.42 -1.31 14.60
CA ASP A 485 -1.18 -0.33 15.40
C ASP A 485 -1.69 -0.88 16.74
N ASN A 486 -1.63 -2.20 16.92
CA ASN A 486 -1.92 -2.86 18.19
C ASN A 486 -0.74 -2.86 19.15
N LEU A 487 0.44 -2.44 18.70
CA LEU A 487 1.62 -2.26 19.54
C LEU A 487 1.59 -0.86 20.17
N PRO A 488 1.97 -0.73 21.46
CA PRO A 488 2.11 0.57 22.08
C PRO A 488 3.23 1.36 21.40
N ASP A 489 3.15 2.68 21.43
CA ASP A 489 4.29 3.55 21.14
C ASP A 489 5.28 3.47 22.32
N ILE A 490 5.89 2.30 22.53
CA ILE A 490 7.07 2.13 23.40
C ILE A 490 8.22 3.04 22.97
N GLY A 491 8.11 3.55 21.74
CA GLY A 491 8.74 4.77 21.29
C GLY A 491 10.12 4.46 20.75
N ALA A 492 10.32 4.80 19.48
CA ALA A 492 11.38 5.65 18.94
C ALA A 492 12.59 6.07 19.84
N ARG A 493 13.12 5.23 20.73
CA ARG A 493 14.05 5.62 21.81
C ARG A 493 15.41 4.91 21.77
N SER A 494 15.52 3.68 21.28
CA SER A 494 16.80 3.01 20.91
C SER A 494 16.56 1.73 20.07
N ALA A 495 17.51 0.80 20.02
CA ALA A 495 17.41 -0.49 19.32
C ALA A 495 16.89 -1.59 20.26
N SER A 496 15.90 -2.36 19.80
CA SER A 496 15.50 -3.61 20.44
C SER A 496 16.27 -4.77 19.81
N MET A 497 17.13 -5.42 20.60
CA MET A 497 18.16 -6.36 20.12
C MET A 497 17.69 -7.80 20.08
N ASP A 498 16.84 -8.19 21.01
CA ASP A 498 16.26 -9.52 21.09
C ASP A 498 14.81 -9.47 21.58
N VAL A 499 14.05 -10.52 21.22
CA VAL A 499 12.65 -10.69 21.59
C VAL A 499 12.36 -12.12 22.06
N LYS A 500 11.60 -12.25 23.14
CA LYS A 500 11.07 -13.53 23.62
C LYS A 500 9.55 -13.45 23.79
N ALA A 501 8.85 -14.52 23.40
CA ALA A 501 7.41 -14.67 23.56
C ALA A 501 7.11 -15.74 24.63
N ILE A 502 6.44 -15.37 25.71
CA ILE A 502 6.11 -16.26 26.83
C ILE A 502 4.89 -15.75 27.60
N ASP A 503 4.05 -16.65 28.08
CA ASP A 503 2.97 -16.33 29.02
C ASP A 503 3.58 -16.01 30.40
N ILE A 504 3.89 -14.74 30.65
CA ILE A 504 4.69 -14.35 31.82
C ILE A 504 3.82 -14.14 33.07
N ASP A 505 2.53 -13.82 32.88
CA ASP A 505 1.60 -13.62 33.98
C ASP A 505 0.56 -14.74 34.19
N LYS A 506 0.68 -15.82 33.42
CA LYS A 506 -0.08 -17.07 33.53
C LYS A 506 -1.57 -16.90 33.21
N ASP A 507 -1.90 -15.98 32.30
CA ASP A 507 -3.27 -15.78 31.84
C ASP A 507 -3.63 -16.63 30.60
N GLY A 508 -2.63 -17.28 30.00
CA GLY A 508 -2.76 -18.18 28.85
C GLY A 508 -2.42 -17.55 27.51
N ASP A 509 -2.11 -16.26 27.47
CA ASP A 509 -1.74 -15.53 26.27
C ASP A 509 -0.22 -15.29 26.25
N LEU A 510 0.40 -15.32 25.06
CA LEU A 510 1.84 -15.07 24.95
C LEU A 510 2.12 -13.56 25.01
N ASP A 511 2.93 -13.16 25.99
CA ASP A 511 3.47 -11.81 26.16
C ASP A 511 4.82 -11.64 25.47
N ILE A 512 5.30 -10.41 25.37
CA ILE A 512 6.58 -10.09 24.72
C ILE A 512 7.55 -9.45 25.72
N ILE A 513 8.80 -9.91 25.69
CA ILE A 513 9.93 -9.35 26.44
C ILE A 513 10.99 -8.90 25.43
N LEU A 514 11.50 -7.68 25.59
CA LEU A 514 12.51 -7.09 24.70
C LEU A 514 13.76 -6.67 25.48
N ALA A 515 14.93 -7.04 24.93
CA ALA A 515 16.22 -6.47 25.30
C ALA A 515 16.45 -5.17 24.54
N ASN A 516 16.86 -4.11 25.22
CA ASN A 516 17.08 -2.80 24.58
C ASN A 516 18.50 -2.27 24.81
N GLU A 517 19.14 -1.80 23.74
CA GLU A 517 20.41 -1.06 23.82
C GLU A 517 20.19 0.28 24.54
N PHE A 518 21.03 0.58 25.53
CA PHE A 518 21.08 1.84 26.29
C PHE A 518 19.72 2.37 26.78
N GLN A 519 18.76 1.49 27.06
CA GLN A 519 17.41 1.83 27.55
C GLN A 519 16.90 0.73 28.49
N PRO A 520 15.86 1.01 29.31
CA PRO A 520 15.24 -0.04 30.10
C PRO A 520 14.62 -1.15 29.23
N ASN A 521 14.81 -2.40 29.64
CA ASN A 521 14.18 -3.58 29.04
C ASN A 521 12.65 -3.52 29.15
N THR A 522 11.96 -4.09 28.15
CA THR A 522 10.51 -3.91 27.98
C THR A 522 9.72 -5.21 28.17
N ILE A 523 8.57 -5.11 28.84
CA ILE A 523 7.54 -6.16 28.94
C ILE A 523 6.24 -5.63 28.35
N LEU A 524 5.74 -6.29 27.32
CA LEU A 524 4.46 -6.03 26.68
C LEU A 524 3.47 -7.14 26.99
N ILE A 525 2.37 -6.79 27.65
CA ILE A 525 1.30 -7.73 28.01
C ILE A 525 0.27 -7.80 26.90
N ASN A 526 -0.07 -9.02 26.49
CA ASN A 526 -1.05 -9.30 25.45
C ASN A 526 -2.46 -9.48 26.04
N ASP A 527 -3.50 -9.18 25.27
CA ASP A 527 -4.91 -9.40 25.66
C ASP A 527 -5.54 -10.66 25.03
N GLY A 528 -4.69 -11.52 24.46
CA GLY A 528 -5.08 -12.74 23.73
C GLY A 528 -5.66 -12.49 22.35
N LYS A 529 -5.67 -11.23 21.87
CA LYS A 529 -6.15 -10.86 20.53
C LYS A 529 -5.09 -10.12 19.73
N GLY A 530 -3.85 -10.18 20.20
CA GLY A 530 -2.72 -9.46 19.63
C GLY A 530 -2.81 -7.96 19.87
N ASN A 531 -3.38 -7.50 20.99
CA ASN A 531 -3.26 -6.12 21.46
C ASN A 531 -2.33 -6.06 22.66
N PHE A 532 -1.29 -5.23 22.54
CA PHE A 532 -0.22 -5.19 23.52
C PHE A 532 -0.25 -3.90 24.35
N THR A 533 0.05 -4.04 25.64
CA THR A 533 0.22 -2.91 26.57
C THR A 533 1.60 -2.95 27.22
N ASN A 534 2.33 -1.84 27.21
CA ASN A 534 3.59 -1.75 27.93
C ASN A 534 3.35 -1.67 29.45
N GLU A 535 3.79 -2.69 30.20
CA GLU A 535 3.69 -2.74 31.66
C GLU A 535 5.07 -2.79 32.36
N SER A 536 6.15 -2.48 31.64
CA SER A 536 7.55 -2.63 32.09
C SER A 536 7.82 -1.99 33.46
N GLU A 537 7.55 -0.68 33.62
CA GLU A 537 7.81 0.07 34.86
C GLU A 537 7.10 -0.51 36.10
N LYS A 538 5.96 -1.17 35.89
CA LYS A 538 5.16 -1.77 36.95
C LYS A 538 5.65 -3.17 37.31
N ARG A 539 6.20 -3.89 36.34
CA ARG A 539 6.49 -5.32 36.42
C ARG A 539 7.95 -5.63 36.69
N MET A 540 8.87 -4.78 36.28
CA MET A 540 10.31 -5.04 36.36
C MET A 540 11.08 -3.79 36.76
N PRO A 541 12.20 -3.89 37.49
CA PRO A 541 13.14 -2.79 37.63
C PRO A 541 13.53 -2.21 36.26
N GLN A 542 13.87 -0.92 36.22
CA GLN A 542 14.15 -0.19 34.97
C GLN A 542 15.52 0.50 35.01
N PRO A 543 16.62 -0.25 35.19
CA PRO A 543 17.94 0.31 34.98
C PRO A 543 18.14 0.63 33.49
N ILE A 544 19.20 1.37 33.20
CA ILE A 544 19.61 1.67 31.83
C ILE A 544 20.92 0.94 31.61
N HIS A 545 20.86 -0.11 30.80
CA HIS A 545 22.00 -0.92 30.39
C HIS A 545 22.00 -1.12 28.88
N ASP A 546 23.10 -1.65 28.37
CA ASP A 546 23.25 -2.03 26.97
C ASP A 546 22.86 -3.49 26.76
N SER A 547 21.56 -3.79 26.80
CA SER A 547 21.06 -5.17 26.81
C SER A 547 20.93 -5.75 25.41
N GLU A 548 21.56 -6.91 25.18
CA GLU A 548 21.70 -7.52 23.84
C GLU A 548 20.81 -8.75 23.62
N ASP A 549 20.67 -9.61 24.63
CA ASP A 549 19.96 -10.90 24.49
C ASP A 549 19.30 -11.31 25.82
N ILE A 550 18.29 -12.19 25.73
CA ILE A 550 17.42 -12.58 26.83
C ILE A 550 17.42 -14.10 27.02
N ALA A 551 17.74 -14.55 28.23
CA ALA A 551 17.49 -15.93 28.66
C ALA A 551 16.31 -15.98 29.64
N VAL A 552 15.38 -16.90 29.39
CA VAL A 552 14.17 -17.08 30.20
C VAL A 552 14.09 -18.53 30.67
N ALA A 553 14.12 -18.76 31.98
CA ALA A 553 13.97 -20.08 32.58
C ALA A 553 13.64 -19.99 34.08
N ASP A 554 13.17 -21.08 34.68
CA ASP A 554 13.05 -21.20 36.14
C ASP A 554 14.42 -21.50 36.77
N PHE A 555 15.19 -20.45 37.06
CA PHE A 555 16.57 -20.61 37.54
C PHE A 555 16.64 -20.98 39.03
N ASN A 556 15.59 -20.69 39.80
CA ASN A 556 15.56 -20.93 41.24
C ASN A 556 14.74 -22.17 41.66
N GLY A 557 14.03 -22.80 40.73
CA GLY A 557 13.23 -24.01 40.94
C GLY A 557 11.86 -23.79 41.58
N ASP A 558 11.30 -22.57 41.53
CA ASP A 558 10.02 -22.22 42.14
C ASP A 558 8.80 -22.35 41.21
N GLY A 559 9.02 -22.71 39.94
CA GLY A 559 7.99 -22.89 38.92
C GLY A 559 7.54 -21.59 38.25
N LEU A 560 8.28 -20.50 38.44
CA LEU A 560 8.11 -19.23 37.74
C LEU A 560 9.29 -18.99 36.80
N MET A 561 9.03 -18.36 35.65
CA MET A 561 10.08 -18.06 34.67
C MET A 561 10.77 -16.75 35.06
N ASP A 562 12.07 -16.85 35.33
CA ASP A 562 12.99 -15.76 35.65
C ASP A 562 13.64 -15.20 34.37
N LEU A 563 14.23 -14.01 34.45
CA LEU A 563 14.85 -13.31 33.32
C LEU A 563 16.32 -13.03 33.56
N VAL A 564 17.14 -13.26 32.53
CA VAL A 564 18.53 -12.81 32.47
C VAL A 564 18.72 -12.01 31.18
N PHE A 565 19.26 -10.79 31.31
CA PHE A 565 19.68 -9.97 30.18
C PHE A 565 21.21 -9.89 30.17
N CYS A 566 21.83 -10.22 29.04
CA CYS A 566 23.26 -9.97 28.87
C CYS A 566 23.51 -8.54 28.39
N SER A 567 24.72 -8.04 28.63
CA SER A 567 25.07 -6.68 28.25
C SER A 567 26.45 -6.61 27.61
N GLU A 568 26.57 -5.81 26.55
CA GLU A 568 27.82 -5.58 25.82
C GLU A 568 28.66 -4.49 26.50
N ASP A 569 28.39 -3.20 26.26
CA ASP A 569 29.35 -2.12 26.57
C ASP A 569 29.58 -1.90 28.08
N ASP A 570 28.54 -1.97 28.90
CA ASP A 570 28.64 -1.68 30.33
C ASP A 570 28.98 -2.90 31.20
N LYS A 571 28.88 -4.11 30.62
CA LYS A 571 29.24 -5.40 31.21
C LYS A 571 28.44 -5.80 32.43
N VAL A 572 27.29 -5.16 32.68
CA VAL A 572 26.44 -5.44 33.82
C VAL A 572 25.24 -6.26 33.35
N HIS A 573 25.30 -7.57 33.57
CA HIS A 573 24.17 -8.46 33.28
C HIS A 573 23.06 -8.28 34.32
N GLU A 574 21.81 -8.24 33.86
CA GLU A 574 20.64 -8.12 34.72
C GLU A 574 20.08 -9.52 35.00
N TYR A 575 19.72 -9.80 36.26
CA TYR A 575 19.11 -11.06 36.66
C TYR A 575 17.92 -10.81 37.57
N TYR A 576 16.74 -11.19 37.09
CA TYR A 576 15.47 -10.92 37.74
C TYR A 576 14.72 -12.20 38.08
N LEU A 577 14.38 -12.33 39.37
CA LEU A 577 13.55 -13.41 39.87
C LEU A 577 12.08 -13.01 39.78
N ASN A 578 11.27 -13.89 39.21
CA ASN A 578 9.83 -13.75 39.16
C ASN A 578 9.22 -14.00 40.54
N THR A 579 8.31 -13.12 40.94
CA THR A 579 7.63 -13.15 42.25
C THR A 579 6.17 -13.57 42.12
N GLY A 580 5.73 -13.88 40.91
CA GLY A 580 4.39 -14.34 40.55
C GLY A 580 3.70 -13.35 39.62
N ASN A 581 2.88 -13.87 38.70
CA ASN A 581 2.07 -13.10 37.74
C ASN A 581 2.90 -12.05 36.96
N GLY A 582 4.12 -12.40 36.54
CA GLY A 582 4.99 -11.53 35.75
C GLY A 582 5.49 -10.28 36.47
N TYR A 583 5.67 -10.33 37.80
CA TYR A 583 6.35 -9.28 38.57
C TYR A 583 7.73 -9.73 39.00
N PHE A 584 8.72 -8.86 38.85
CA PHE A 584 10.13 -9.20 38.99
C PHE A 584 10.83 -8.37 40.07
N LYS A 585 11.81 -9.00 40.71
CA LYS A 585 12.77 -8.34 41.60
C LYS A 585 14.19 -8.72 41.21
N GLU A 586 15.15 -7.87 41.51
CA GLU A 586 16.57 -8.19 41.32
C GLU A 586 16.97 -9.42 42.14
N SER A 587 17.72 -10.31 41.51
CA SER A 587 18.32 -11.47 42.16
C SER A 587 19.42 -11.02 43.14
N PRO A 588 19.54 -11.64 44.32
CA PRO A 588 20.68 -11.39 45.20
C PRO A 588 22.00 -11.97 44.65
N PHE A 589 21.93 -12.89 43.68
CA PHE A 589 23.12 -13.42 43.01
C PHE A 589 23.54 -12.46 41.89
N ARG A 590 24.75 -11.92 42.00
CA ARG A 590 25.35 -11.08 40.95
C ARG A 590 26.03 -11.97 39.91
N LEU A 591 25.55 -11.88 38.67
CA LEU A 591 26.21 -12.49 37.51
C LEU A 591 27.61 -11.87 37.31
N PRO A 592 28.58 -12.64 36.78
CA PRO A 592 29.92 -12.11 36.51
C PRO A 592 29.86 -11.02 35.43
N ASP A 593 30.63 -9.95 35.63
CA ASP A 593 30.73 -8.89 34.62
C ASP A 593 31.48 -9.43 33.38
N SER A 594 30.88 -9.33 32.21
CA SER A 594 31.49 -9.63 30.90
C SER A 594 30.86 -8.79 29.79
N GLU A 595 31.59 -8.59 28.70
CA GLU A 595 31.06 -7.94 27.48
C GLU A 595 30.43 -9.02 26.61
N ALA A 596 29.10 -9.13 26.66
CA ALA A 596 28.35 -10.25 26.09
C ALA A 596 27.23 -9.80 25.15
N ASN A 597 27.20 -10.40 23.96
CA ASN A 597 26.18 -10.16 22.93
C ASN A 597 25.10 -11.25 22.88
N ALA A 598 25.32 -12.37 23.56
CA ALA A 598 24.39 -13.50 23.55
C ALA A 598 24.33 -14.19 24.91
N VAL A 599 23.14 -14.71 25.26
CA VAL A 599 22.95 -15.56 26.43
C VAL A 599 21.98 -16.70 26.13
N LEU A 600 22.42 -17.93 26.37
CA LEU A 600 21.59 -19.12 26.25
C LEU A 600 21.39 -19.81 27.59
N THR A 601 20.28 -20.54 27.69
CA THR A 601 19.96 -21.39 28.82
C THR A 601 19.65 -22.82 28.40
N ALA A 602 20.23 -23.80 29.10
CA ALA A 602 19.99 -25.24 28.89
C ALA A 602 20.49 -26.06 30.10
N ASP A 603 19.98 -27.27 30.31
CA ASP A 603 20.60 -28.23 31.25
C ASP A 603 21.83 -28.86 30.59
N LEU A 604 23.02 -28.34 30.90
CA LEU A 604 24.25 -28.77 30.25
C LEU A 604 24.84 -30.01 30.91
N ASN A 605 24.61 -30.19 32.22
CA ASN A 605 25.26 -31.23 33.01
C ASN A 605 24.36 -32.44 33.33
N GLY A 606 23.08 -32.37 32.97
CA GLY A 606 22.08 -33.42 33.13
C GLY A 606 21.40 -33.46 34.51
N ASP A 607 21.46 -32.37 35.28
CA ASP A 607 20.85 -32.28 36.61
C ASP A 607 19.44 -31.66 36.62
N LYS A 608 18.89 -31.39 35.43
CA LYS A 608 17.56 -30.82 35.16
C LYS A 608 17.38 -29.38 35.62
N LYS A 609 18.47 -28.64 35.77
CA LYS A 609 18.42 -27.21 36.08
C LYS A 609 18.96 -26.42 34.88
N PRO A 610 18.34 -25.27 34.57
CA PRO A 610 18.82 -24.42 33.49
C PRO A 610 20.15 -23.77 33.88
N ASP A 611 21.23 -24.13 33.19
CA ASP A 611 22.54 -23.49 33.22
C ASP A 611 22.58 -22.32 32.22
N LEU A 612 23.62 -21.47 32.29
CA LEU A 612 23.78 -20.31 31.40
C LEU A 612 25.08 -20.39 30.59
N ILE A 613 25.02 -19.92 29.34
CA ILE A 613 26.20 -19.67 28.48
C ILE A 613 26.17 -18.22 28.02
N PHE A 614 27.22 -17.46 28.30
CA PHE A 614 27.43 -16.11 27.77
C PHE A 614 28.37 -16.13 26.57
N GLY A 615 27.90 -15.57 25.45
CA GLY A 615 28.67 -15.31 24.24
C GLY A 615 29.37 -13.97 24.35
N ASN A 616 30.69 -13.98 24.54
CA ASN A 616 31.45 -12.80 24.91
C ASN A 616 32.26 -12.22 23.75
N ASN A 617 32.68 -10.95 23.89
CA ASN A 617 33.89 -10.44 23.28
C ASN A 617 35.12 -10.98 24.02
N GLY A 618 35.51 -12.22 23.68
CA GLY A 618 36.56 -12.95 24.34
C GLY A 618 36.21 -14.44 24.47
N LYS A 619 36.65 -15.06 25.57
CA LYS A 619 36.27 -16.44 25.89
C LYS A 619 34.82 -16.47 26.38
N ASN A 620 34.00 -17.35 25.81
CA ASN A 620 32.63 -17.60 26.26
C ASN A 620 32.61 -18.26 27.65
N THR A 621 31.61 -17.93 28.46
CA THR A 621 31.55 -18.34 29.88
C THR A 621 30.36 -19.26 30.13
N ILE A 622 30.60 -20.39 30.80
CA ILE A 622 29.53 -21.30 31.26
C ILE A 622 29.34 -21.16 32.77
N LEU A 623 28.08 -21.01 33.17
CA LEU A 623 27.62 -20.90 34.55
C LEU A 623 26.68 -22.06 34.87
N ILE A 624 27.12 -22.92 35.79
CA ILE A 624 26.34 -24.07 36.25
C ILE A 624 25.42 -23.66 37.40
N ASN A 625 24.13 -23.95 37.25
CA ASN A 625 23.09 -23.60 38.20
C ASN A 625 23.05 -24.58 39.38
N LYS A 626 23.02 -24.04 40.61
CA LYS A 626 22.91 -24.86 41.82
C LYS A 626 21.47 -25.27 42.13
N GLY A 627 20.48 -24.61 41.52
CA GLY A 627 19.04 -24.89 41.66
C GLY A 627 18.36 -24.07 42.75
N ASN A 628 19.02 -23.02 43.22
CA ASN A 628 18.48 -22.04 44.16
C ASN A 628 18.62 -20.61 43.61
N GLY A 629 18.88 -20.47 42.31
CA GLY A 629 19.17 -19.21 41.65
C GLY A 629 20.63 -18.76 41.75
N ASP A 630 21.51 -19.49 42.45
CA ASP A 630 22.95 -19.22 42.45
C ASP A 630 23.67 -20.05 41.37
N PHE A 631 24.72 -19.46 40.78
CA PHE A 631 25.52 -20.12 39.75
C PHE A 631 26.98 -20.36 40.18
N THR A 632 27.69 -21.19 39.43
CA THR A 632 29.15 -21.38 39.53
C THR A 632 29.77 -21.34 38.15
N ILE A 633 30.80 -20.52 37.99
CA ILE A 633 31.56 -20.42 36.76
C ILE A 633 32.45 -21.66 36.63
N GLU A 634 32.33 -22.40 35.54
CA GLU A 634 33.18 -23.56 35.25
C GLU A 634 34.00 -23.32 33.98
N THR A 635 35.25 -22.90 34.15
CA THR A 635 36.13 -22.44 33.05
C THR A 635 36.64 -23.54 32.13
N ASP A 636 36.59 -24.79 32.58
CA ASP A 636 37.22 -25.93 31.92
C ASP A 636 36.26 -26.67 30.97
N ARG A 637 35.00 -26.23 30.90
CA ARG A 637 33.97 -26.80 30.03
C ARG A 637 34.11 -26.37 28.57
N LEU A 638 34.75 -25.25 28.31
CA LEU A 638 35.02 -24.74 26.96
C LEU A 638 36.52 -24.65 26.70
N PRO A 639 36.96 -24.97 25.47
CA PRO A 639 38.30 -24.65 25.00
C PRO A 639 38.61 -23.15 25.15
N ASP A 640 39.90 -22.83 25.28
CA ASP A 640 40.36 -21.44 25.39
C ASP A 640 40.45 -20.79 24.00
N ILE A 641 39.29 -20.43 23.45
CA ILE A 641 39.15 -19.73 22.18
C ILE A 641 38.58 -18.34 22.45
N SER A 642 39.27 -17.31 21.96
CA SER A 642 38.88 -15.91 22.12
C SER A 642 38.44 -15.33 20.77
N ARG A 643 37.16 -14.98 20.66
CA ARG A 643 36.53 -14.34 19.48
C ARG A 643 35.42 -13.39 19.94
N VAL A 644 34.89 -12.59 19.02
CA VAL A 644 33.70 -11.78 19.28
C VAL A 644 32.47 -12.62 18.94
N THR A 645 31.87 -13.24 19.94
CA THR A 645 30.62 -14.01 19.76
C THR A 645 29.45 -13.05 19.67
N GLN A 646 28.60 -13.24 18.68
CA GLN A 646 27.39 -12.45 18.42
C GLN A 646 26.11 -13.24 18.70
N ASP A 647 26.16 -14.55 18.53
CA ASP A 647 25.03 -15.43 18.81
C ASP A 647 25.52 -16.84 19.15
N LEU A 648 24.69 -17.56 19.88
CA LEU A 648 24.95 -18.94 20.27
C LEU A 648 23.74 -19.79 19.88
N ALA A 649 23.98 -21.06 19.57
CA ALA A 649 22.92 -22.05 19.40
C ALA A 649 23.33 -23.40 20.00
N LEU A 650 22.37 -24.09 20.61
CA LEU A 650 22.51 -25.45 21.13
C LEU A 650 21.62 -26.41 20.33
N VAL A 651 22.22 -27.44 19.75
CA VAL A 651 21.52 -28.43 18.92
C VAL A 651 22.31 -29.74 18.90
N ASP A 652 21.62 -30.88 18.96
CA ASP A 652 22.25 -32.20 18.77
C ASP A 652 22.47 -32.43 17.26
N ILE A 653 23.69 -32.16 16.77
CA ILE A 653 23.98 -32.18 15.32
C ILE A 653 24.47 -33.54 14.82
N ASP A 654 24.87 -34.43 15.72
CA ASP A 654 25.37 -35.77 15.39
C ASP A 654 24.49 -36.93 15.93
N LYS A 655 23.38 -36.58 16.58
CA LYS A 655 22.34 -37.49 17.10
C LYS A 655 22.85 -38.38 18.22
N ASP A 656 23.79 -37.92 19.03
CA ASP A 656 24.29 -38.66 20.18
C ASP A 656 23.48 -38.41 21.47
N GLY A 657 22.57 -37.43 21.44
CA GLY A 657 21.66 -37.07 22.52
C GLY A 657 22.16 -35.97 23.45
N ASP A 658 23.39 -35.48 23.25
CA ASP A 658 23.93 -34.30 23.93
C ASP A 658 23.80 -33.05 23.02
N LEU A 659 23.48 -31.89 23.59
CA LEU A 659 23.39 -30.66 22.81
C LEU A 659 24.79 -30.11 22.51
N ASP A 660 25.11 -29.94 21.23
CA ASP A 660 26.34 -29.32 20.73
C ASP A 660 26.22 -27.81 20.64
N LEU A 661 27.35 -27.09 20.74
CA LEU A 661 27.38 -25.64 20.77
C LEU A 661 27.94 -25.06 19.46
N PHE A 662 27.16 -24.20 18.82
CA PHE A 662 27.63 -23.32 17.77
C PHE A 662 27.77 -21.89 18.27
N ALA A 663 28.90 -21.25 17.98
CA ALA A 663 29.13 -19.84 18.24
C ALA A 663 29.27 -19.07 16.91
N ALA A 664 28.31 -18.19 16.64
CA ALA A 664 28.39 -17.20 15.57
C ALA A 664 29.29 -16.05 16.00
N ASN A 665 30.22 -15.65 15.14
CA ASN A 665 31.27 -14.71 15.49
C ASN A 665 31.57 -13.73 14.34
N GLU A 666 32.21 -12.60 14.69
CA GLU A 666 32.59 -11.56 13.70
C GLU A 666 33.81 -11.92 12.81
N ASP A 667 34.65 -12.85 13.25
CA ASP A 667 35.90 -13.25 12.58
C ASP A 667 35.98 -14.77 12.34
N GLY A 668 34.83 -15.34 11.93
CA GLY A 668 34.66 -16.76 11.66
C GLY A 668 34.07 -17.53 12.84
N ASN A 669 33.22 -18.50 12.54
CA ASN A 669 32.41 -19.22 13.53
C ASN A 669 33.17 -20.39 14.18
N VAL A 670 32.68 -20.86 15.33
CA VAL A 670 33.24 -22.01 16.06
C VAL A 670 32.13 -23.04 16.29
N LEU A 671 32.43 -24.30 16.02
CA LEU A 671 31.54 -25.43 16.31
C LEU A 671 32.21 -26.35 17.33
N TYR A 672 31.49 -26.64 18.40
CA TYR A 672 31.92 -27.53 19.46
C TYR A 672 31.02 -28.75 19.56
N LEU A 673 31.60 -29.96 19.58
CA LEU A 673 30.87 -31.15 20.01
C LEU A 673 30.87 -31.27 21.52
N ASN A 674 29.72 -31.61 22.09
CA ASN A 674 29.57 -31.94 23.49
C ASN A 674 30.03 -33.37 23.71
N THR A 675 31.04 -33.56 24.56
CA THR A 675 31.61 -34.88 24.90
C THR A 675 30.89 -35.53 26.09
N GLY A 676 29.69 -35.04 26.39
CA GLY A 676 28.88 -35.42 27.52
C GLY A 676 28.96 -34.45 28.69
N LYS A 677 27.81 -34.22 29.32
CA LYS A 677 27.65 -33.37 30.51
C LYS A 677 28.19 -31.95 30.33
N GLY A 678 28.15 -31.40 29.11
CA GLY A 678 28.48 -29.99 28.86
C GLY A 678 29.99 -29.73 28.88
N TYR A 679 30.80 -30.70 28.45
CA TYR A 679 32.22 -30.52 28.17
C TYR A 679 32.45 -30.51 26.67
N PHE A 680 32.91 -29.38 26.15
CA PHE A 680 32.92 -29.10 24.72
C PHE A 680 34.30 -29.28 24.09
N LYS A 681 34.32 -29.79 22.86
CA LYS A 681 35.53 -29.95 22.05
C LYS A 681 35.37 -29.21 20.73
N ASP A 682 36.31 -28.34 20.39
CA ASP A 682 36.35 -27.66 19.09
C ASP A 682 36.55 -28.68 17.94
N VAL A 683 35.61 -28.66 17.00
CA VAL A 683 35.63 -29.49 15.78
C VAL A 683 35.59 -28.67 14.49
N THR A 684 35.64 -27.34 14.59
CA THR A 684 35.45 -26.35 13.52
C THR A 684 36.15 -26.74 12.22
N LEU A 685 37.46 -27.01 12.26
CA LEU A 685 38.28 -27.30 11.08
C LEU A 685 37.93 -28.60 10.34
N THR A 686 37.18 -29.49 10.99
CA THR A 686 36.83 -30.81 10.45
C THR A 686 35.37 -30.95 10.05
N HIS A 687 34.51 -30.09 10.62
CA HIS A 687 33.05 -30.18 10.52
C HIS A 687 32.42 -28.99 9.81
N LEU A 688 33.09 -27.83 9.70
CA LEU A 688 32.62 -26.70 8.89
C LEU A 688 33.38 -26.58 7.56
N PRO A 689 32.76 -26.00 6.51
CA PRO A 689 33.43 -25.65 5.27
C PRO A 689 34.65 -24.75 5.49
N ALA A 690 35.73 -24.99 4.74
CA ALA A 690 36.96 -24.20 4.85
C ALA A 690 36.81 -22.81 4.20
N GLY A 691 37.32 -21.78 4.87
CA GLY A 691 37.75 -20.55 4.20
C GLY A 691 36.69 -19.49 3.92
N ILE A 692 35.85 -19.14 4.89
CA ILE A 692 35.04 -17.92 4.77
C ILE A 692 35.23 -17.06 6.01
N ASP A 693 35.98 -15.98 5.83
CA ASP A 693 36.06 -14.89 6.80
C ASP A 693 34.71 -14.15 6.76
N MET A 694 33.83 -14.48 7.70
CA MET A 694 32.46 -14.01 7.79
C MET A 694 32.25 -13.25 9.09
N GLU A 695 31.36 -12.27 9.03
CA GLU A 695 30.79 -11.61 10.20
C GLU A 695 29.35 -12.09 10.34
N THR A 696 29.16 -13.12 11.18
CA THR A 696 27.86 -13.75 11.40
C THR A 696 27.19 -13.13 12.63
N ARG A 697 25.95 -12.66 12.47
CA ARG A 697 25.16 -12.02 13.54
C ARG A 697 24.18 -12.96 14.23
N LYS A 698 23.58 -13.90 13.50
CA LYS A 698 22.66 -14.91 14.03
C LYS A 698 22.88 -16.28 13.41
N VAL A 699 22.59 -17.33 14.18
CA VAL A 699 22.63 -18.73 13.75
C VAL A 699 21.28 -19.39 13.95
N SER A 700 20.81 -20.10 12.92
CA SER A 700 19.52 -20.81 12.97
C SER A 700 19.66 -22.22 12.40
N PHE A 701 18.98 -23.18 13.02
CA PHE A 701 18.98 -24.57 12.59
C PHE A 701 17.59 -25.03 12.15
N ALA A 702 17.52 -25.77 11.05
CA ALA A 702 16.30 -26.46 10.61
C ALA A 702 16.66 -27.61 9.66
N ASP A 703 15.83 -28.64 9.63
CA ASP A 703 15.90 -29.71 8.61
C ASP A 703 15.27 -29.17 7.30
N VAL A 704 16.08 -28.53 6.45
CA VAL A 704 15.55 -27.76 5.31
C VAL A 704 15.19 -28.65 4.12
N ASP A 705 15.69 -29.88 4.05
CA ASP A 705 15.40 -30.82 2.98
C ASP A 705 14.68 -32.11 3.42
N LYS A 706 14.32 -32.20 4.71
CA LYS A 706 13.57 -33.30 5.33
C LYS A 706 14.30 -34.64 5.31
N ASP A 707 15.62 -34.62 5.43
CA ASP A 707 16.40 -35.84 5.59
C ASP A 707 16.52 -36.28 7.06
N GLY A 708 16.04 -35.45 7.98
CA GLY A 708 15.99 -35.69 9.41
C GLY A 708 17.20 -35.16 10.16
N ASP A 709 18.15 -34.50 9.50
CA ASP A 709 19.32 -33.87 10.09
C ASP A 709 19.12 -32.35 10.19
N MET A 710 19.61 -31.71 11.25
CA MET A 710 19.50 -30.26 11.39
C MET A 710 20.58 -29.57 10.54
N ASP A 711 20.15 -28.76 9.58
CA ASP A 711 21.01 -27.93 8.73
C ASP A 711 21.26 -26.56 9.36
N LEU A 712 22.32 -25.90 8.93
CA LEU A 712 22.83 -24.67 9.54
C LEU A 712 22.65 -23.47 8.60
N PHE A 713 21.90 -22.47 9.04
CA PHE A 713 21.77 -21.17 8.39
C PHE A 713 22.54 -20.10 9.17
N LEU A 714 23.30 -19.26 8.45
CA LEU A 714 24.09 -18.17 9.02
C LEU A 714 23.64 -16.83 8.44
N SER A 715 23.17 -15.96 9.32
CA SER A 715 22.84 -14.56 9.03
C SER A 715 24.11 -13.74 9.03
N ASN A 716 24.51 -13.21 7.88
CA ASN A 716 25.77 -12.52 7.71
C ASN A 716 25.59 -11.04 7.41
N VAL A 717 26.60 -10.26 7.81
CA VAL A 717 26.69 -8.83 7.54
C VAL A 717 28.10 -8.46 7.07
N ASN A 718 28.29 -7.18 6.77
CA ASN A 718 29.58 -6.59 6.45
C ASN A 718 29.73 -5.21 7.11
N PHE A 719 29.55 -5.12 8.43
CA PHE A 719 29.60 -3.83 9.13
C PHE A 719 31.01 -3.22 9.08
N ARG A 720 32.04 -4.08 9.03
CA ARG A 720 33.46 -3.66 8.96
C ARG A 720 33.98 -3.47 7.53
N GLY A 721 33.18 -3.76 6.51
CA GLY A 721 33.49 -3.50 5.09
C GLY A 721 34.45 -4.50 4.42
N THR A 722 34.91 -5.54 5.12
CA THR A 722 35.90 -6.51 4.62
C THR A 722 35.34 -7.92 4.40
N LYS A 723 34.10 -8.18 4.81
CA LYS A 723 33.48 -9.51 4.87
C LYS A 723 32.44 -9.67 3.77
N ASN A 724 32.06 -10.91 3.49
CA ASN A 724 30.97 -11.21 2.54
C ASN A 724 29.63 -11.29 3.29
N PRO A 725 28.67 -10.37 3.03
CA PRO A 725 27.39 -10.34 3.74
C PRO A 725 26.38 -11.39 3.27
N GLN A 726 26.65 -12.13 2.18
CA GLN A 726 25.75 -13.19 1.72
C GLN A 726 25.49 -14.19 2.86
N ASN A 727 24.22 -14.47 3.13
CA ASN A 727 23.82 -15.52 4.08
C ASN A 727 24.31 -16.90 3.63
N ARG A 728 24.55 -17.82 4.58
CA ARG A 728 25.00 -19.19 4.25
C ARG A 728 23.95 -20.21 4.64
N LEU A 729 23.87 -21.28 3.84
CA LEU A 729 23.12 -22.49 4.16
C LEU A 729 24.03 -23.70 4.00
N TYR A 730 24.36 -24.34 5.12
CA TYR A 730 25.20 -25.51 5.17
C TYR A 730 24.39 -26.75 5.52
N ILE A 731 24.53 -27.80 4.72
CA ILE A 731 23.76 -29.03 4.85
C ILE A 731 24.54 -30.05 5.68
N ASN A 732 23.88 -30.62 6.69
CA ASN A 732 24.45 -31.64 7.56
C ASN A 732 24.40 -33.01 6.88
N ASN A 733 25.29 -33.93 7.29
CA ASN A 733 25.32 -35.31 6.79
C ASN A 733 24.89 -36.34 7.86
N GLY A 734 24.23 -35.85 8.91
CA GLY A 734 23.78 -36.62 10.07
C GLY A 734 24.87 -37.01 11.05
N LYS A 735 26.06 -36.42 10.94
CA LYS A 735 27.20 -36.63 11.85
C LYS A 735 27.85 -35.30 12.24
N GLY A 736 27.07 -34.22 12.20
CA GLY A 736 27.53 -32.86 12.48
C GLY A 736 28.53 -32.29 11.48
N LYS A 737 28.73 -32.92 10.31
CA LYS A 737 29.67 -32.43 9.29
C LYS A 737 28.92 -31.77 8.14
N PHE A 738 29.21 -30.48 7.97
CA PHE A 738 28.46 -29.58 7.11
C PHE A 738 29.13 -29.36 5.74
N THR A 739 28.30 -29.23 4.70
CA THR A 739 28.71 -28.86 3.34
C THR A 739 28.03 -27.56 2.93
N ASP A 740 28.77 -26.61 2.35
CA ASP A 740 28.18 -25.37 1.83
C ASP A 740 27.36 -25.62 0.55
N GLU A 741 26.03 -25.49 0.64
CA GLU A 741 25.12 -25.57 -0.51
C GLU A 741 24.42 -24.22 -0.80
N THR A 742 24.97 -23.10 -0.30
CA THR A 742 24.38 -21.75 -0.42
C THR A 742 23.97 -21.42 -1.85
N SER A 743 24.90 -21.48 -2.80
CA SER A 743 24.64 -21.11 -4.21
C SER A 743 23.65 -22.02 -4.94
N LYS A 744 23.39 -23.22 -4.41
CA LYS A 744 22.45 -24.19 -4.98
C LYS A 744 21.03 -24.00 -4.44
N ARG A 745 20.90 -23.49 -3.21
CA ARG A 745 19.66 -23.52 -2.45
C ARG A 745 19.11 -22.14 -2.07
N LEU A 746 19.95 -21.12 -1.94
CA LEU A 746 19.52 -19.76 -1.59
C LEU A 746 19.63 -18.80 -2.78
N PRO A 747 18.73 -17.80 -2.86
CA PRO A 747 18.95 -16.62 -3.71
C PRO A 747 20.27 -15.92 -3.36
N GLU A 748 20.94 -15.38 -4.38
CA GLU A 748 22.09 -14.49 -4.18
C GLU A 748 21.60 -13.11 -3.70
N ASP A 749 22.12 -12.65 -2.57
CA ASP A 749 21.89 -11.30 -2.06
C ASP A 749 23.12 -10.74 -1.33
N SER A 750 23.11 -9.42 -1.15
CA SER A 750 24.16 -8.68 -0.45
C SER A 750 23.58 -7.82 0.68
N ASP A 751 22.40 -8.21 1.18
CA ASP A 751 21.77 -7.54 2.30
C ASP A 751 22.51 -7.87 3.59
N HIS A 752 22.30 -7.05 4.62
CA HIS A 752 22.92 -7.25 5.92
C HIS A 752 21.86 -7.85 6.84
N THR A 753 21.92 -9.16 7.04
CA THR A 753 20.94 -9.88 7.85
C THR A 753 21.35 -9.88 9.30
N ALA A 754 20.53 -9.25 10.14
CA ALA A 754 20.74 -9.28 11.59
C ALA A 754 20.10 -10.54 12.19
N ASP A 755 18.93 -10.95 11.71
CA ASP A 755 18.25 -12.15 12.22
C ASP A 755 17.49 -12.90 11.12
N ALA A 756 17.34 -14.21 11.29
CA ALA A 756 16.53 -15.04 10.42
C ALA A 756 15.99 -16.28 11.14
N ILE A 757 14.70 -16.57 10.98
CA ILE A 757 14.06 -17.73 11.62
C ILE A 757 13.39 -18.64 10.59
N PHE A 758 13.23 -19.91 10.96
CA PHE A 758 12.53 -20.90 10.17
C PHE A 758 11.11 -21.13 10.69
N GLU A 759 10.11 -21.08 9.80
CA GLU A 759 8.71 -21.37 10.09
C GLU A 759 8.01 -21.96 8.86
N ASP A 760 7.11 -22.92 9.04
CA ASP A 760 6.28 -23.42 7.92
C ASP A 760 5.11 -22.44 7.67
N LEU A 761 5.32 -21.48 6.77
CA LEU A 761 4.36 -20.43 6.48
C LEU A 761 3.27 -20.90 5.52
N ASN A 762 3.61 -21.80 4.60
CA ASN A 762 2.70 -22.28 3.57
C ASN A 762 1.99 -23.61 3.94
N ASN A 763 2.33 -24.21 5.08
CA ASN A 763 1.85 -25.49 5.60
C ASN A 763 2.14 -26.70 4.68
N ASP A 764 3.24 -26.67 3.92
CA ASP A 764 3.72 -27.81 3.12
C ASP A 764 4.69 -28.73 3.89
N GLY A 765 4.94 -28.38 5.15
CA GLY A 765 5.78 -29.05 6.11
C GLY A 765 7.27 -28.72 5.96
N TYR A 766 7.70 -28.03 4.92
CA TYR A 766 9.09 -27.59 4.77
C TYR A 766 9.28 -26.26 5.50
N PRO A 767 10.35 -26.08 6.28
CA PRO A 767 10.59 -24.82 6.98
C PRO A 767 10.92 -23.72 5.96
N ASP A 768 10.10 -22.66 5.92
CA ASP A 768 10.35 -21.44 5.16
C ASP A 768 11.21 -20.47 5.98
N LEU A 769 11.85 -19.52 5.32
CA LEU A 769 12.79 -18.59 5.96
C LEU A 769 12.21 -17.16 6.02
N ILE A 770 12.26 -16.56 7.21
CA ILE A 770 11.93 -15.15 7.45
C ILE A 770 13.23 -14.44 7.78
N ILE A 771 13.57 -13.39 7.03
CA ILE A 771 14.86 -12.69 7.13
C ILE A 771 14.64 -11.23 7.52
N GLY A 772 15.31 -10.81 8.59
CA GLY A 772 15.38 -9.44 9.10
C GLY A 772 16.68 -8.78 8.67
N ASN A 773 16.57 -7.75 7.84
CA ASN A 773 17.72 -7.01 7.34
C ASN A 773 17.83 -5.62 7.97
N VAL A 774 19.06 -5.14 8.06
CA VAL A 774 19.43 -3.81 8.57
C VAL A 774 19.96 -2.87 7.48
N PHE A 775 20.20 -1.61 7.87
CA PHE A 775 20.59 -0.48 7.02
C PHE A 775 19.57 -0.12 5.94
N GLY A 776 18.29 -0.19 6.29
CA GLY A 776 17.19 0.00 5.36
C GLY A 776 17.06 -1.15 4.37
N GLY A 777 17.45 -2.35 4.76
CA GLY A 777 17.13 -3.57 4.04
C GLY A 777 15.64 -3.87 4.07
N TYR A 778 15.20 -4.90 3.34
CA TYR A 778 13.81 -5.36 3.39
C TYR A 778 13.69 -6.58 4.29
N VAL A 779 12.60 -6.69 5.04
CA VAL A 779 12.15 -7.99 5.56
C VAL A 779 11.84 -8.88 4.35
N LYS A 780 12.43 -10.08 4.31
CA LYS A 780 12.24 -11.03 3.22
C LYS A 780 11.60 -12.33 3.71
N ILE A 781 10.77 -12.92 2.85
CA ILE A 781 10.22 -14.26 3.04
C ILE A 781 10.69 -15.14 1.90
N TYR A 782 11.47 -16.16 2.20
CA TYR A 782 11.86 -17.17 1.22
C TYR A 782 11.11 -18.47 1.49
N LEU A 783 10.26 -18.88 0.54
CA LEU A 783 9.56 -20.16 0.66
C LEU A 783 10.47 -21.30 0.24
N ASN A 784 10.38 -22.40 0.97
CA ASN A 784 11.17 -23.59 0.77
C ASN A 784 10.45 -24.58 -0.15
N ASN A 785 10.94 -24.72 -1.37
CA ASN A 785 10.54 -25.75 -2.30
C ASN A 785 11.50 -26.95 -2.20
N LYS A 786 11.29 -27.80 -1.20
CA LYS A 786 12.00 -29.08 -1.01
C LYS A 786 13.51 -28.94 -0.94
N GLY A 787 13.96 -28.01 -0.10
CA GLY A 787 15.35 -27.67 0.14
C GLY A 787 15.92 -26.61 -0.80
N THR A 788 15.12 -26.00 -1.68
CA THR A 788 15.53 -24.84 -2.50
C THR A 788 14.60 -23.67 -2.24
N PHE A 789 15.17 -22.48 -2.03
CA PHE A 789 14.45 -21.29 -1.58
C PHE A 789 14.23 -20.29 -2.71
N TYR A 790 13.07 -19.61 -2.69
CA TYR A 790 12.76 -18.51 -3.60
C TYR A 790 12.05 -17.37 -2.89
N ASP A 791 12.28 -16.14 -3.36
CA ASP A 791 11.65 -14.95 -2.77
C ASP A 791 10.13 -14.93 -3.02
N ALA A 792 9.36 -14.93 -1.94
CA ALA A 792 7.90 -14.86 -1.93
C ALA A 792 7.38 -13.68 -1.09
N THR A 793 8.24 -12.71 -0.76
CA THR A 793 7.98 -11.63 0.20
C THR A 793 6.66 -10.91 -0.07
N GLU A 794 6.45 -10.39 -1.28
CA GLU A 794 5.22 -9.65 -1.61
C GLU A 794 3.97 -10.53 -1.65
N THR A 795 4.11 -11.82 -1.97
CA THR A 795 2.98 -12.75 -2.01
C THR A 795 2.51 -13.11 -0.61
N ILE A 796 3.45 -13.29 0.32
CA ILE A 796 3.17 -13.66 1.70
C ILE A 796 2.76 -12.43 2.54
N LEU A 797 3.49 -11.33 2.43
CA LEU A 797 3.28 -10.12 3.26
C LEU A 797 2.36 -9.08 2.60
N GLY A 798 2.08 -9.20 1.30
CA GLY A 798 1.23 -8.26 0.54
C GLY A 798 1.88 -6.94 0.15
N LYS A 799 3.06 -6.63 0.73
CA LYS A 799 3.91 -5.48 0.43
C LYS A 799 5.33 -5.74 0.96
N GLN A 800 6.29 -4.91 0.54
CA GLN A 800 7.63 -4.92 1.10
C GLN A 800 7.71 -4.06 2.36
N TYR A 801 8.52 -4.50 3.35
CA TYR A 801 8.78 -3.78 4.58
C TYR A 801 10.25 -3.39 4.65
N LYS A 802 10.55 -2.12 4.33
CA LYS A 802 11.92 -1.58 4.46
C LYS A 802 12.18 -1.23 5.92
N ARG A 803 13.19 -1.83 6.55
CA ARG A 803 13.40 -1.80 8.01
C ARG A 803 14.88 -1.86 8.40
N ASP A 804 15.10 -1.61 9.68
CA ASP A 804 16.29 -2.04 10.39
C ASP A 804 15.87 -3.14 11.38
N ALA A 805 15.50 -4.31 10.84
CA ALA A 805 14.96 -5.43 11.62
C ALA A 805 16.10 -6.18 12.32
N LEU A 806 16.05 -6.24 13.65
CA LEU A 806 17.12 -6.80 14.49
C LEU A 806 16.78 -8.17 15.06
N ALA A 807 15.51 -8.42 15.40
CA ALA A 807 15.06 -9.73 15.87
C ALA A 807 13.65 -10.07 15.38
N ILE A 808 13.37 -11.35 15.18
CA ILE A 808 12.10 -11.87 14.65
C ILE A 808 11.65 -13.04 15.51
N ILE A 809 10.35 -13.08 15.84
CA ILE A 809 9.72 -14.24 16.47
C ILE A 809 8.39 -14.58 15.82
N CYS A 810 8.09 -15.88 15.74
CA CYS A 810 6.80 -16.41 15.34
C CYS A 810 6.06 -17.02 16.53
N SER A 811 4.83 -16.56 16.79
CA SER A 811 4.00 -17.03 17.91
C SER A 811 2.52 -16.72 17.67
N ASP A 812 1.62 -17.51 18.24
CA ASP A 812 0.17 -17.26 18.15
C ASP A 812 -0.22 -16.16 19.15
N PHE A 813 -0.21 -14.91 18.70
CA PHE A 813 -0.49 -13.75 19.57
C PHE A 813 -1.99 -13.45 19.68
N ASN A 814 -2.83 -14.02 18.82
CA ASN A 814 -4.27 -13.76 18.78
C ASN A 814 -5.14 -14.97 19.19
N GLY A 815 -4.51 -16.07 19.59
CA GLY A 815 -5.15 -17.29 20.07
C GLY A 815 -5.92 -18.07 19.00
N ASP A 816 -5.62 -17.85 17.72
CA ASP A 816 -6.34 -18.49 16.61
C ASP A 816 -5.70 -19.81 16.14
N GLY A 817 -4.61 -20.22 16.77
CA GLY A 817 -3.85 -21.43 16.46
C GLY A 817 -2.88 -21.27 15.29
N LEU A 818 -2.72 -20.08 14.72
CA LEU A 818 -1.75 -19.76 13.69
C LEU A 818 -0.68 -18.84 14.25
N LYS A 819 0.58 -19.10 13.91
CA LYS A 819 1.67 -18.21 14.32
C LYS A 819 1.65 -16.92 13.50
N ASP A 820 1.65 -15.82 14.23
CA ASP A 820 1.87 -14.44 13.80
C ASP A 820 3.37 -14.11 13.81
N ILE A 821 3.76 -12.98 13.23
CA ILE A 821 5.16 -12.50 13.21
C ILE A 821 5.28 -11.21 14.01
N TYR A 822 6.22 -11.16 14.94
CA TYR A 822 6.71 -9.93 15.56
C TYR A 822 8.14 -9.65 15.10
N ILE A 823 8.43 -8.39 14.79
CA ILE A 823 9.76 -7.94 14.38
C ILE A 823 10.18 -6.77 15.26
N ALA A 824 11.24 -6.98 16.03
CA ALA A 824 11.92 -5.95 16.79
C ALA A 824 12.84 -5.14 15.88
N ASP A 825 12.76 -3.82 15.97
CA ASP A 825 13.39 -2.90 15.05
C ASP A 825 14.40 -1.98 15.75
N ARG A 826 15.47 -1.61 15.05
CA ARG A 826 16.26 -0.43 15.41
C ARG A 826 15.45 0.81 15.07
N ASN A 827 15.27 1.72 16.02
CA ASN A 827 14.65 2.99 15.71
C ASN A 827 15.47 3.81 14.68
N ASN A 828 14.94 3.94 13.46
CA ASN A 828 15.50 4.80 12.43
C ASN A 828 14.41 5.73 11.87
N PRO A 829 14.34 7.00 12.33
CA PRO A 829 13.26 7.93 12.00
C PRO A 829 12.98 8.15 10.51
N LEU A 830 13.96 7.83 9.64
CA LEU A 830 13.84 7.92 8.19
C LEU A 830 13.13 6.72 7.55
N ILE A 831 13.11 5.56 8.22
CA ILE A 831 12.70 4.26 7.64
C ILE A 831 11.61 3.59 8.49
N ASN A 832 11.69 3.65 9.82
CA ASN A 832 10.77 3.00 10.75
C ASN A 832 10.67 3.76 12.08
N LYS A 833 9.53 3.64 12.76
CA LYS A 833 9.24 4.39 14.01
C LYS A 833 8.80 3.50 15.17
N LYS A 834 8.51 2.23 14.88
CA LYS A 834 8.02 1.21 15.78
C LYS A 834 8.24 -0.16 15.15
N ASP A 835 8.26 -1.18 16.01
CA ASP A 835 8.24 -2.59 15.69
C ASP A 835 7.03 -2.98 14.81
N ILE A 836 7.09 -4.18 14.23
CA ILE A 836 6.03 -4.72 13.38
C ILE A 836 5.33 -5.87 14.09
N LEU A 837 4.00 -5.88 14.04
CA LEU A 837 3.16 -7.05 14.31
C LEU A 837 2.40 -7.42 13.03
N LEU A 838 2.59 -8.64 12.53
CA LEU A 838 1.87 -9.20 11.39
C LEU A 838 1.03 -10.38 11.84
N ILE A 839 -0.29 -10.23 11.75
CA ILE A 839 -1.24 -11.27 12.12
C ILE A 839 -1.51 -12.19 10.93
N ARG A 840 -1.41 -13.50 11.13
CA ARG A 840 -1.67 -14.51 10.10
C ARG A 840 -3.17 -14.62 9.86
N GLU A 841 -3.57 -14.57 8.59
CA GLU A 841 -4.97 -14.64 8.17
C GLU A 841 -5.32 -16.07 7.75
N ARG A 842 -6.46 -16.58 8.23
CA ARG A 842 -7.00 -17.88 7.78
C ARG A 842 -7.41 -17.77 6.31
N LYS A 843 -6.79 -18.59 5.45
CA LYS A 843 -7.13 -18.71 4.03
C LYS A 843 -8.33 -19.62 3.77
#